data_AF-A0A7I7SBK7-F1
#
_entry.id   AF-A0A7I7SBK7-F1
#
_cell.length_a   1.000
_cell.length_b   1.000
_cell.length_c   1.000
_cell.angle_alpha   90.00
_cell.angle_beta   90.00
_cell.angle_gamma   90.00
#
_symmetry.space_group_name_H-M   'P 1'
#
loop_
_entity.id
_entity.type
_entity.pdbx_description
1 polymer ?
#
loop_
_entity_poly.entity_id
_entity_poly.type
_entity_poly.pdbx_seq_one_letter_code
_entity_poly.pdbx_strand_id
1 'polypeptide(L)'
;MAKKARTAAAAEDQHRVAGPGRTVFAYTPRSAMAASMAATTAAAATVGISPAVAGAAAAVSASVFGMRFAGRTVGQWVALRRESRTPLEQAVLFANDKVGIVFDGTTATAFVEITPRPWQITSVGPTGENQSPVISADVLRRQLEQYDLRLSGIDVVCAGYKFASRDHASATLDTLIGPVSVPLGGVTVVAVSMALDAETIDPSYRRTQRGSLHVGFAQALTVAATRVMYSLAEKGFGGKLMDATRVRGFHDTVLAQVSRPLASPGWRNCGPRSGVHTRSYVPARGHWNAESAGAWNHLQSHRQYTSLSLSPVGGGQALAQPLITYLVRGSETFDKTSGFGLKSASGQQVAALERCLPVASRTTLRSPGAIIGERHRLGFGIPAGGAGLFVGSRPDKTRVFVASPPTEEPLWVFGPQLFALQMVARLSTQDRRIAVVIDDPAWEALVAHRAAPSLSIGVENLRMADVLVCTPAFWERNRARCEGKAIVLVAEDDPGTAAVNSMKVISHEGRSMIQVKVDSETTDVIWELTSAERRVLIGDVAAAGGVGDDQPTLPGMVSLPSPTKPRRVKRETAPAPRVRTVGQAAAPGEAPPPQAMPKKPRVAPKRDRGGPLSPPKTPVVTPKPAETPKPRAPRHAKKERPAPPRVPVQKTVVQPKDNGKGGRNRGGGSDKGDRTG
;
A
#
# COMPACT_ATOMS: atom_id res chain seq x y z
N MET A 1 -27.39 -12.47 -56.93
CA MET A 1 -27.94 -13.15 -55.73
C MET A 1 -26.88 -14.12 -55.20
N ALA A 2 -26.61 -14.30 -53.91
CA ALA A 2 -26.85 -13.50 -52.73
C ALA A 2 -26.07 -14.18 -51.58
N LYS A 3 -25.47 -13.34 -50.73
CA LYS A 3 -25.25 -13.53 -49.28
C LYS A 3 -24.25 -14.59 -48.77
N LYS A 4 -23.37 -14.03 -47.92
CA LYS A 4 -22.77 -14.57 -46.69
C LYS A 4 -21.53 -15.47 -46.84
N ALA A 5 -20.36 -14.82 -46.91
CA ALA A 5 -19.17 -15.29 -46.20
C ALA A 5 -18.14 -14.14 -46.10
N ARG A 6 -18.39 -13.14 -45.25
CA ARG A 6 -17.38 -12.14 -44.85
C ARG A 6 -17.81 -11.45 -43.55
N THR A 7 -17.60 -12.11 -42.42
CA THR A 7 -17.62 -11.51 -41.07
C THR A 7 -16.96 -12.49 -40.11
N ALA A 8 -15.64 -12.41 -39.95
CA ALA A 8 -14.88 -12.89 -38.78
C ALA A 8 -13.37 -12.65 -38.97
N ALA A 9 -12.94 -11.39 -39.12
CA ALA A 9 -11.53 -10.99 -38.99
C ALA A 9 -11.39 -9.46 -38.97
N ALA A 10 -11.95 -8.83 -37.94
CA ALA A 10 -11.64 -7.46 -37.55
C ALA A 10 -12.12 -7.27 -36.11
N ALA A 11 -11.42 -7.87 -35.15
CA ALA A 11 -11.46 -7.39 -33.78
C ALA A 11 -10.56 -6.15 -33.74
N GLU A 12 -11.14 -5.06 -34.21
CA GLU A 12 -10.58 -3.72 -34.16
C GLU A 12 -10.51 -3.30 -32.69
N ASP A 13 -9.28 -3.08 -32.23
CA ASP A 13 -8.92 -2.61 -30.90
C ASP A 13 -9.46 -1.19 -30.72
N GLN A 14 -10.74 -1.09 -30.34
CA GLN A 14 -11.38 0.20 -30.03
C GLN A 14 -10.84 0.72 -28.69
N HIS A 15 -9.67 1.35 -28.76
CA HIS A 15 -9.26 2.35 -27.77
C HIS A 15 -10.32 3.47 -27.74
N ARG A 16 -11.27 3.36 -26.81
CA ARG A 16 -12.16 4.46 -26.46
C ARG A 16 -11.31 5.59 -25.88
N VAL A 17 -10.99 6.57 -26.72
CA VAL A 17 -10.40 7.83 -26.30
C VAL A 17 -11.46 8.58 -25.50
N ALA A 18 -11.20 8.80 -24.21
CA ALA A 18 -12.00 9.68 -23.37
C ALA A 18 -11.90 11.10 -23.94
N GLY A 19 -13.00 11.60 -24.50
CA GLY A 19 -13.11 13.03 -24.84
C GLY A 19 -13.15 13.84 -23.54
N PRO A 20 -12.56 15.05 -23.49
CA PRO A 20 -12.67 15.91 -22.32
C PRO A 20 -14.15 16.20 -22.05
N GLY A 21 -14.65 15.69 -20.93
CA GLY A 21 -16.01 15.97 -20.47
C GLY A 21 -16.15 17.47 -20.23
N ARG A 22 -16.79 18.17 -21.16
CA ARG A 22 -17.19 19.57 -20.97
C ARG A 22 -18.26 19.61 -19.88
N THR A 23 -17.84 19.80 -18.64
CA THR A 23 -18.73 20.16 -17.53
C THR A 23 -19.08 21.64 -17.67
N VAL A 24 -20.14 21.90 -18.42
CA VAL A 24 -20.74 23.23 -18.55
C VAL A 24 -21.42 23.56 -17.22
N PHE A 25 -20.78 24.42 -16.43
CA PHE A 25 -21.14 24.91 -15.09
C PHE A 25 -21.19 23.86 -13.96
N ALA A 26 -20.16 23.88 -13.10
CA ALA A 26 -20.23 23.27 -11.79
C ALA A 26 -21.20 24.09 -10.91
N TYR A 27 -22.46 23.67 -10.83
CA TYR A 27 -23.41 24.27 -9.89
C TYR A 27 -22.92 24.04 -8.46
N THR A 28 -22.52 25.11 -7.80
CA THR A 28 -22.35 25.09 -6.35
C THR A 28 -23.72 24.82 -5.70
N PRO A 29 -23.79 24.19 -4.51
CA PRO A 29 -25.06 23.97 -3.82
C PRO A 29 -25.87 25.25 -3.63
N ARG A 30 -25.19 26.41 -3.54
CA ARG A 30 -25.81 27.73 -3.46
C ARG A 30 -26.45 28.16 -4.78
N SER A 31 -25.79 27.96 -5.92
CA SER A 31 -26.36 28.31 -7.23
C SER A 31 -27.47 27.34 -7.64
N ALA A 32 -27.37 26.06 -7.28
CA ALA A 32 -28.45 25.09 -7.46
C ALA A 32 -29.68 25.42 -6.58
N MET A 33 -29.46 25.86 -5.33
CA MET A 33 -30.54 26.29 -4.45
C MET A 33 -31.19 27.59 -4.93
N ALA A 34 -30.40 28.56 -5.41
CA ALA A 34 -30.92 29.79 -6.02
C ALA A 34 -31.71 29.50 -7.30
N ALA A 35 -31.21 28.63 -8.18
CA ALA A 35 -31.91 28.21 -9.40
C ALA A 35 -33.19 27.43 -9.08
N SER A 36 -33.17 26.55 -8.07
CA SER A 36 -34.37 25.84 -7.61
C SER A 36 -35.39 26.78 -6.98
N MET A 37 -34.96 27.76 -6.17
CA MET A 37 -35.85 28.76 -5.61
C MET A 37 -36.51 29.58 -6.74
N ALA A 38 -35.73 30.05 -7.71
CA ALA A 38 -36.22 30.80 -8.87
C ALA A 38 -37.19 29.97 -9.73
N ALA A 39 -36.89 28.70 -9.99
CA ALA A 39 -37.77 27.82 -10.75
C ALA A 39 -39.07 27.49 -9.99
N THR A 40 -39.01 27.34 -8.66
CA THR A 40 -40.19 27.06 -7.84
C THR A 40 -41.08 28.31 -7.70
N THR A 41 -40.49 29.51 -7.60
CA THR A 41 -41.25 30.77 -7.63
C THR A 41 -41.88 31.00 -9.01
N ALA A 42 -41.14 30.74 -10.09
CA ALA A 42 -41.67 30.85 -11.45
C ALA A 42 -42.81 29.85 -11.71
N ALA A 43 -42.65 28.59 -11.31
CA ALA A 43 -43.70 27.57 -11.46
C ALA A 43 -44.93 27.88 -10.60
N ALA A 44 -44.75 28.36 -9.37
CA ALA A 44 -45.89 28.72 -8.52
C ALA A 44 -46.68 29.92 -9.06
N ALA A 45 -45.99 30.89 -9.69
CA ALA A 45 -46.65 32.02 -10.35
C ALA A 45 -47.54 31.57 -11.52
N THR A 46 -47.20 30.48 -12.21
CA THR A 46 -47.99 29.97 -13.35
C THR A 46 -49.23 29.15 -12.97
N VAL A 47 -49.35 28.65 -11.73
CA VAL A 47 -50.43 27.75 -11.31
C VAL A 47 -51.45 28.44 -10.38
N GLY A 48 -51.35 29.76 -10.20
CA GLY A 48 -52.27 30.52 -9.32
C GLY A 48 -52.15 30.16 -7.84
N ILE A 49 -51.04 29.53 -7.43
CA ILE A 49 -50.75 29.20 -6.04
C ILE A 49 -50.42 30.51 -5.31
N SER A 50 -51.01 30.72 -4.14
CA SER A 50 -50.77 31.97 -3.40
C SER A 50 -49.26 32.16 -3.12
N PRO A 51 -48.73 33.39 -3.21
CA PRO A 51 -47.31 33.67 -2.98
C PRO A 51 -46.82 33.16 -1.63
N ALA A 52 -47.69 33.13 -0.62
CA ALA A 52 -47.40 32.59 0.70
C ALA A 52 -47.12 31.08 0.71
N VAL A 53 -47.92 30.29 -0.03
CA VAL A 53 -47.72 28.83 -0.14
C VAL A 53 -46.45 28.52 -0.95
N ALA A 54 -46.20 29.29 -2.01
CA ALA A 54 -44.96 29.19 -2.80
C ALA A 54 -43.72 29.51 -1.96
N GLY A 55 -43.78 30.59 -1.18
CA GLY A 55 -42.72 31.01 -0.25
C GLY A 55 -42.45 29.95 0.83
N ALA A 56 -43.51 29.38 1.42
CA ALA A 56 -43.39 28.31 2.40
C ALA A 56 -42.73 27.05 1.80
N ALA A 57 -43.14 26.61 0.61
CA ALA A 57 -42.55 25.46 -0.07
C ALA A 57 -41.07 25.67 -0.43
N ALA A 58 -40.71 26.88 -0.89
CA ALA A 58 -39.33 27.25 -1.18
C ALA A 58 -38.48 27.30 0.10
N ALA A 59 -39.01 27.86 1.19
CA ALA A 59 -38.33 27.90 2.48
C ALA A 59 -38.12 26.50 3.08
N VAL A 60 -39.10 25.61 2.98
CA VAL A 60 -38.96 24.20 3.41
C VAL A 60 -37.90 23.50 2.56
N SER A 61 -37.93 23.67 1.23
CA SER A 61 -36.94 23.07 0.34
C SER A 61 -35.53 23.60 0.63
N ALA A 62 -35.36 24.91 0.78
CA ALA A 62 -34.09 25.53 1.13
C ALA A 62 -33.59 25.03 2.50
N SER A 63 -34.50 24.87 3.48
CA SER A 63 -34.18 24.34 4.79
C SER A 63 -33.72 22.88 4.71
N VAL A 64 -34.46 22.02 4.01
CA VAL A 64 -34.11 20.59 3.85
C VAL A 64 -32.77 20.43 3.12
N PHE A 65 -32.52 21.18 2.05
CA PHE A 65 -31.25 21.11 1.31
C PHE A 65 -30.09 21.82 2.03
N GLY A 66 -30.39 22.82 2.87
CA GLY A 66 -29.41 23.56 3.67
C GLY A 66 -29.02 22.85 4.96
N MET A 67 -29.88 21.98 5.49
CA MET A 67 -29.61 21.18 6.68
C MET A 67 -28.38 20.30 6.49
N ARG A 68 -27.45 20.41 7.44
CA ARG A 68 -26.22 19.60 7.47
C ARG A 68 -26.43 18.37 8.34
N PHE A 69 -26.54 17.20 7.72
CA PHE A 69 -26.54 15.93 8.41
C PHE A 69 -25.12 15.34 8.42
N ALA A 70 -24.57 15.13 9.62
CA ALA A 70 -23.19 14.68 9.82
C ALA A 70 -22.14 15.57 9.11
N GLY A 71 -22.36 16.89 9.10
CA GLY A 71 -21.46 17.87 8.48
C GLY A 71 -21.59 18.01 6.95
N ARG A 72 -22.55 17.32 6.32
CA ARG A 72 -22.78 17.37 4.87
C ARG A 72 -24.21 17.78 4.54
N THR A 73 -24.39 18.53 3.45
CA THR A 73 -25.73 18.89 2.95
C THR A 73 -26.39 17.71 2.23
N VAL A 74 -27.71 17.71 2.10
CA VAL A 74 -28.45 16.66 1.36
C VAL A 74 -27.95 16.54 -0.09
N GLY A 75 -27.66 17.66 -0.75
CA GLY A 75 -27.08 17.66 -2.09
C GLY A 75 -25.71 16.96 -2.16
N GLN A 76 -24.86 17.17 -1.16
CA GLN A 76 -23.58 16.46 -1.06
C GLN A 76 -23.77 14.95 -0.84
N TRP A 77 -24.79 14.54 -0.07
CA TRP A 77 -25.14 13.13 0.10
C TRP A 77 -25.63 12.49 -1.22
N VAL A 78 -26.46 13.19 -1.99
CA VAL A 78 -26.91 12.73 -3.30
C VAL A 78 -25.74 12.62 -4.28
N ALA A 79 -24.86 13.62 -4.32
CA ALA A 79 -23.65 13.60 -5.15
C ALA A 79 -22.75 12.41 -4.80
N LEU A 80 -22.42 12.24 -3.51
CA LEU A 80 -21.66 11.08 -3.02
C LEU A 80 -22.33 9.74 -3.39
N ARG A 81 -23.65 9.67 -3.36
CA ARG A 81 -24.38 8.43 -3.70
C ARG A 81 -24.33 8.12 -5.19
N ARG A 82 -24.34 9.14 -6.05
CA ARG A 82 -24.13 8.98 -7.48
C ARG A 82 -22.67 8.57 -7.75
N GLU A 83 -21.71 9.32 -7.22
CA GLU A 83 -20.27 9.04 -7.34
C GLU A 83 -19.90 7.64 -6.85
N SER A 84 -20.50 7.15 -5.75
CA SER A 84 -20.24 5.81 -5.21
C SER A 84 -20.61 4.66 -6.15
N ARG A 85 -21.34 4.92 -7.23
CA ARG A 85 -21.77 3.95 -8.24
C ARG A 85 -21.09 4.16 -9.59
N THR A 86 -20.32 5.23 -9.74
CA THR A 86 -19.59 5.49 -10.98
C THR A 86 -18.53 4.41 -11.14
N PRO A 87 -18.44 3.77 -12.32
CA PRO A 87 -17.39 2.80 -12.59
C PRO A 87 -16.02 3.51 -12.62
N LEU A 88 -14.97 2.72 -12.43
CA LEU A 88 -13.60 3.20 -12.55
C LEU A 88 -13.33 3.66 -13.99
N GLU A 89 -12.95 4.92 -14.16
CA GLU A 89 -12.44 5.43 -15.43
C GLU A 89 -10.92 5.33 -15.47
N GLN A 90 -10.37 5.02 -16.64
CA GLN A 90 -8.92 4.93 -16.84
C GLN A 90 -8.38 6.26 -17.38
N ALA A 91 -7.32 6.73 -16.74
CA ALA A 91 -6.53 7.86 -17.20
C ALA A 91 -5.53 7.40 -18.29
N VAL A 92 -5.06 8.33 -19.11
CA VAL A 92 -4.11 8.03 -20.19
C VAL A 92 -2.69 8.02 -19.63
N LEU A 93 -1.92 6.98 -19.95
CA LEU A 93 -0.52 6.85 -19.55
C LEU A 93 0.41 7.16 -20.73
N PHE A 94 1.31 8.11 -20.54
CA PHE A 94 2.33 8.52 -21.50
C PHE A 94 3.73 8.21 -20.98
N ALA A 95 4.68 8.02 -21.89
CA ALA A 95 6.11 7.99 -21.58
C ALA A 95 6.75 9.30 -22.05
N ASN A 96 7.48 9.97 -21.16
CA ASN A 96 8.28 11.15 -21.49
C ASN A 96 9.64 11.04 -20.83
N ASP A 97 10.74 11.03 -21.61
CA ASP A 97 12.12 10.95 -21.08
C ASP A 97 12.34 9.86 -20.03
N LYS A 98 11.80 8.66 -20.28
CA LYS A 98 11.83 7.49 -19.37
C LYS A 98 10.98 7.61 -18.10
N VAL A 99 10.18 8.67 -17.95
CA VAL A 99 9.22 8.84 -16.86
C VAL A 99 7.81 8.55 -17.36
N GLY A 100 7.05 7.78 -16.59
CA GLY A 100 5.63 7.53 -16.83
C GLY A 100 4.79 8.68 -16.29
N ILE A 101 4.00 9.32 -17.15
CA ILE A 101 3.09 10.41 -16.78
C ILE A 101 1.65 9.97 -17.04
N VAL A 102 0.82 9.99 -16.00
CA VAL A 102 -0.62 9.73 -16.12
C VAL A 102 -1.37 11.04 -16.25
N PHE A 103 -2.29 11.12 -17.20
CA PHE A 103 -3.15 12.28 -17.43
C PHE A 103 -4.62 11.88 -17.39
N ASP A 104 -5.39 12.48 -16.48
CA ASP A 104 -6.81 12.19 -16.28
C ASP A 104 -7.75 13.16 -17.02
N GLY A 105 -7.22 14.03 -17.88
CA GLY A 105 -7.96 15.08 -18.57
C GLY A 105 -7.83 16.46 -17.91
N THR A 106 -7.47 16.53 -16.63
CA THR A 106 -7.34 17.78 -15.87
C THR A 106 -6.02 17.91 -15.11
N THR A 107 -5.46 16.78 -14.69
CA THR A 107 -4.22 16.72 -13.92
C THR A 107 -3.26 15.73 -14.58
N ALA A 108 -1.98 16.11 -14.62
CA ALA A 108 -0.91 15.20 -14.96
C ALA A 108 -0.14 14.81 -13.71
N THR A 109 0.21 13.53 -13.62
CA THR A 109 0.81 12.93 -12.45
C THR A 109 2.03 12.09 -12.83
N ALA A 110 3.15 12.37 -12.17
CA ALA A 110 4.34 11.52 -12.20
C ALA A 110 4.46 10.74 -10.89
N PHE A 111 5.12 9.59 -10.92
CA PHE A 111 5.19 8.68 -9.78
C PHE A 111 6.64 8.41 -9.37
N VAL A 112 6.88 8.47 -8.06
CA VAL A 112 8.14 8.11 -7.41
C VAL A 112 7.90 6.85 -6.60
N GLU A 113 8.58 5.76 -6.94
CA GLU A 113 8.63 4.56 -6.13
C GLU A 113 9.58 4.81 -4.97
N ILE A 114 9.10 4.62 -3.73
CA ILE A 114 9.87 4.74 -2.51
C ILE A 114 10.14 3.36 -1.96
N THR A 115 11.42 3.09 -1.72
CA THR A 115 11.90 1.86 -1.11
C THR A 115 12.52 2.19 0.23
N PRO A 116 12.37 1.30 1.24
CA PRO A 116 13.15 1.44 2.45
C PRO A 116 14.63 1.35 2.09
N ARG A 117 15.50 1.91 2.93
CA ARG A 117 16.94 1.73 2.73
C ARG A 117 17.20 0.22 2.71
N PRO A 118 17.89 -0.32 1.69
CA PRO A 118 18.25 -1.73 1.68
C PRO A 118 18.90 -2.10 3.01
N TRP A 119 18.47 -3.20 3.61
CA TRP A 119 18.99 -3.73 4.86
C TRP A 119 18.64 -2.98 6.13
N GLN A 120 17.84 -1.94 6.04
CA GLN A 120 17.40 -1.23 7.22
C GLN A 120 16.76 -2.16 8.26
N ILE A 121 17.28 -2.10 9.48
CA ILE A 121 16.76 -2.83 10.62
C ILE A 121 15.50 -2.11 11.10
N THR A 122 14.38 -2.83 11.15
CA THR A 122 13.16 -2.36 11.78
C THR A 122 12.93 -3.15 13.06
N SER A 123 12.93 -2.46 14.19
CA SER A 123 12.59 -3.05 15.49
C SER A 123 11.17 -2.67 15.88
N VAL A 124 10.38 -3.67 16.28
CA VAL A 124 9.01 -3.51 16.77
C VAL A 124 8.92 -4.08 18.18
N GLY A 125 8.80 -3.18 19.16
CA GLY A 125 8.72 -3.52 20.57
C GLY A 125 7.46 -4.31 20.94
N PRO A 126 7.43 -4.88 22.15
CA PRO A 126 6.28 -5.63 22.66
C PRO A 126 5.04 -4.74 22.86
N THR A 127 5.24 -3.45 23.14
CA THR A 127 4.20 -2.44 23.31
C THR A 127 3.68 -1.87 21.98
N GLY A 128 4.25 -2.29 20.84
CA GLY A 128 3.92 -1.77 19.52
C GLY A 128 4.71 -0.52 19.10
N GLU A 129 5.64 -0.05 19.94
CA GLU A 129 6.65 0.92 19.55
C GLU A 129 7.39 0.44 18.30
N ASN A 130 7.51 1.33 17.31
CA ASN A 130 8.00 0.97 16.00
C ASN A 130 9.04 1.97 15.54
N GLN A 131 10.23 1.45 15.22
CA GLN A 131 11.35 2.23 14.70
C GLN A 131 11.41 2.23 13.16
N SER A 132 10.40 1.68 12.48
CA SER A 132 10.31 1.72 11.03
C SER A 132 10.25 3.17 10.54
N PRO A 133 11.00 3.52 9.49
CA PRO A 133 11.03 4.88 8.99
C PRO A 133 9.70 5.23 8.33
N VAL A 134 9.22 6.44 8.59
CA VAL A 134 7.95 6.92 8.06
C VAL A 134 8.14 8.21 7.27
N ILE A 135 7.45 8.31 6.14
CA ILE A 135 7.42 9.50 5.29
C ILE A 135 6.61 10.57 6.02
N SER A 136 7.27 11.68 6.35
CA SER A 136 6.65 12.82 7.02
C SER A 136 5.80 13.63 6.05
N ALA A 137 4.55 13.89 6.44
CA ALA A 137 3.66 14.78 5.70
C ALA A 137 4.22 16.20 5.57
N ASP A 138 5.02 16.67 6.53
CA ASP A 138 5.60 18.01 6.50
C ASP A 138 6.70 18.15 5.43
N VAL A 139 7.49 17.10 5.21
CA VAL A 139 8.51 17.07 4.16
C VAL A 139 7.84 17.23 2.79
N LEU A 140 6.79 16.46 2.54
CA LEU A 140 6.02 16.53 1.30
C LEU A 140 5.23 17.83 1.15
N ARG A 141 4.65 18.36 2.24
CA ARG A 141 3.94 19.65 2.22
C ARG A 141 4.81 20.76 1.66
N ARG A 142 6.08 20.85 2.08
CA ARG A 142 7.02 21.88 1.60
C ARG A 142 7.30 21.76 0.10
N GLN A 143 7.08 20.59 -0.49
CA GLN A 143 7.25 20.36 -1.93
C GLN A 143 6.03 20.80 -2.76
N LEU A 144 4.89 21.13 -2.14
CA LEU A 144 3.69 21.57 -2.88
C LEU A 144 3.88 22.92 -3.57
N GLU A 145 4.68 23.81 -2.99
CA GLU A 145 4.97 25.12 -3.55
C GLU A 145 6.47 25.41 -3.36
N GLN A 146 7.27 25.25 -4.43
CA GLN A 146 8.72 25.51 -4.35
C GLN A 146 9.29 25.97 -5.69
N TYR A 147 10.13 27.02 -5.63
CA TYR A 147 10.81 27.62 -6.79
C TYR A 147 9.85 27.87 -7.97
N ASP A 148 8.76 28.58 -7.70
CA ASP A 148 7.71 28.94 -8.66
C ASP A 148 6.93 27.78 -9.31
N LEU A 149 7.21 26.53 -8.89
CA LEU A 149 6.38 25.39 -9.24
C LEU A 149 5.33 25.14 -8.16
N ARG A 150 4.07 25.18 -8.57
CA ARG A 150 2.91 24.85 -7.72
C ARG A 150 2.33 23.52 -8.16
N LEU A 151 2.23 22.59 -7.22
CA LEU A 151 1.58 21.29 -7.40
C LEU A 151 0.10 21.39 -7.04
N SER A 152 -0.76 20.68 -7.76
CA SER A 152 -2.17 20.54 -7.37
C SER A 152 -2.34 19.58 -6.19
N GLY A 153 -1.39 18.66 -6.01
CA GLY A 153 -1.33 17.79 -4.85
C GLY A 153 -0.19 16.79 -4.89
N ILE A 154 0.04 16.16 -3.74
CA ILE A 154 0.92 15.01 -3.57
C ILE A 154 0.10 13.92 -2.88
N ASP A 155 0.02 12.74 -3.50
CA ASP A 155 -0.62 11.57 -2.91
C ASP A 155 0.45 10.53 -2.57
N VAL A 156 0.53 10.11 -1.31
CA VAL A 156 1.36 8.96 -0.91
C VAL A 156 0.49 7.74 -0.79
N VAL A 157 0.90 6.62 -1.37
CA VAL A 157 0.18 5.35 -1.31
C VAL A 157 1.15 4.26 -0.87
N CYS A 158 0.93 3.72 0.32
CA CYS A 158 1.58 2.50 0.79
C CYS A 158 0.66 1.31 0.51
N ALA A 159 1.00 0.51 -0.50
CA ALA A 159 0.36 -0.77 -0.80
C ALA A 159 1.05 -1.87 0.02
N GLY A 160 0.59 -2.04 1.26
CA GLY A 160 1.14 -2.96 2.24
C GLY A 160 0.42 -4.30 2.29
N TYR A 161 1.12 -5.30 2.80
CA TYR A 161 0.54 -6.59 3.13
C TYR A 161 1.22 -7.20 4.36
N LYS A 162 0.50 -8.09 5.03
CA LYS A 162 1.10 -8.97 6.04
C LYS A 162 1.73 -10.19 5.39
N PHE A 163 0.99 -10.85 4.48
CA PHE A 163 1.49 -11.99 3.70
C PHE A 163 1.12 -11.87 2.24
N ALA A 164 1.95 -12.43 1.37
CA ALA A 164 1.70 -12.43 -0.06
C ALA A 164 0.61 -13.46 -0.42
N SER A 165 0.81 -14.69 0.04
CA SER A 165 -0.11 -15.80 -0.16
C SER A 165 -1.06 -15.99 1.03
N ARG A 166 -2.15 -16.73 0.79
CA ARG A 166 -3.13 -17.14 1.81
C ARG A 166 -3.02 -18.63 2.06
N ASP A 167 -1.84 -19.08 2.43
CA ASP A 167 -1.52 -20.46 2.75
C ASP A 167 -1.30 -20.65 4.26
N HIS A 168 -1.26 -21.91 4.69
CA HIS A 168 -1.09 -22.25 6.12
C HIS A 168 0.22 -21.72 6.69
N ALA A 169 1.30 -21.73 5.91
CA ALA A 169 2.58 -21.18 6.34
C ALA A 169 2.52 -19.69 6.64
N SER A 170 1.86 -18.90 5.79
CA SER A 170 1.64 -17.48 6.05
C SER A 170 0.85 -17.24 7.34
N ALA A 171 -0.19 -18.04 7.61
CA ALA A 171 -0.98 -17.94 8.83
C ALA A 171 -0.19 -18.35 10.09
N THR A 172 0.63 -19.40 10.00
CA THR A 172 1.53 -19.82 11.08
C THR A 172 2.57 -18.74 11.36
N LEU A 173 3.16 -18.16 10.32
CA LEU A 173 4.12 -17.06 10.47
C LEU A 173 3.46 -15.80 11.06
N ASP A 174 2.24 -15.45 10.65
CA ASP A 174 1.47 -14.34 11.27
C ASP A 174 1.27 -14.54 12.76
N THR A 175 0.91 -15.77 13.14
CA THR A 175 0.67 -16.11 14.54
C THR A 175 1.96 -16.02 15.35
N LEU A 176 3.08 -16.44 14.77
CA LEU A 176 4.41 -16.39 15.39
C LEU A 176 4.93 -14.95 15.52
N ILE A 177 4.75 -14.13 14.49
CA ILE A 177 5.14 -12.72 14.50
C ILE A 177 4.23 -11.92 15.46
N GLY A 178 2.94 -12.26 15.52
CA GLY A 178 1.94 -11.54 16.29
C GLY A 178 1.56 -10.18 15.71
N PRO A 179 0.85 -9.33 16.48
CA PRO A 179 0.38 -8.03 16.00
C PRO A 179 1.54 -7.04 15.82
N VAL A 180 1.79 -6.59 14.59
CA VAL A 180 2.86 -5.64 14.25
C VAL A 180 2.26 -4.30 13.86
N SER A 181 2.86 -3.21 14.33
CA SER A 181 2.43 -1.83 14.06
C SER A 181 2.87 -1.29 12.70
N VAL A 182 3.37 -2.16 11.81
CA VAL A 182 3.73 -1.85 10.42
C VAL A 182 3.36 -3.00 9.47
N PRO A 183 3.10 -2.71 8.18
CA PRO A 183 3.03 -3.74 7.15
C PRO A 183 4.33 -4.55 7.09
N LEU A 184 4.25 -5.85 6.85
CA LEU A 184 5.44 -6.70 6.75
C LEU A 184 6.12 -6.55 5.40
N GLY A 185 5.35 -6.45 4.33
CA GLY A 185 5.83 -6.17 2.98
C GLY A 185 4.96 -5.13 2.28
N GLY A 186 5.40 -4.69 1.11
CA GLY A 186 4.68 -3.73 0.30
C GLY A 186 5.59 -2.77 -0.45
N VAL A 187 4.95 -1.88 -1.21
CA VAL A 187 5.60 -0.82 -1.96
C VAL A 187 4.90 0.50 -1.63
N THR A 188 5.68 1.56 -1.45
CA THR A 188 5.16 2.91 -1.28
C THR A 188 5.44 3.72 -2.53
N VAL A 189 4.41 4.38 -3.06
CA VAL A 189 4.51 5.24 -4.24
C VAL A 189 4.03 6.63 -3.87
N VAL A 190 4.79 7.65 -4.30
CA VAL A 190 4.42 9.06 -4.17
C VAL A 190 4.02 9.57 -5.55
N ALA A 191 2.77 9.98 -5.69
CA ALA A 191 2.22 10.56 -6.89
C ALA A 191 2.26 12.08 -6.78
N VAL A 192 3.00 12.71 -7.68
CA VAL A 192 3.20 14.17 -7.74
C VAL A 192 2.34 14.70 -8.86
N SER A 193 1.38 15.58 -8.54
CA SER A 193 0.35 16.01 -9.48
C SER A 193 0.42 17.51 -9.75
N MET A 194 0.28 17.88 -11.02
CA MET A 194 0.12 19.25 -11.48
C MET A 194 -1.22 19.37 -12.21
N ALA A 195 -2.02 20.38 -11.85
CA ALA A 195 -3.24 20.69 -12.58
C ALA A 195 -2.89 21.44 -13.86
N LEU A 196 -3.57 21.07 -14.95
CA LEU A 196 -3.59 21.89 -16.14
C LEU A 196 -4.71 22.90 -15.98
N ASP A 197 -4.34 24.15 -15.76
CA ASP A 197 -5.30 25.23 -15.86
C ASP A 197 -5.71 25.40 -17.32
N ALA A 198 -6.98 25.15 -17.60
CA ALA A 198 -7.54 25.24 -18.94
C ALA A 198 -7.35 26.64 -19.52
N GLU A 199 -7.41 27.71 -18.72
CA GLU A 199 -7.28 29.07 -19.24
C GLU A 199 -5.86 29.38 -19.70
N THR A 200 -4.86 28.80 -19.03
CA THR A 200 -3.44 29.09 -19.30
C THR A 200 -2.84 28.20 -20.40
N ILE A 201 -3.37 26.98 -20.61
CA ILE A 201 -2.71 25.96 -21.43
C ILE A 201 -3.56 25.51 -22.63
N ASP A 202 -4.85 25.84 -22.70
CA ASP A 202 -5.72 25.52 -23.85
C ASP A 202 -5.16 26.06 -25.21
N PRO A 203 -4.59 27.28 -25.30
CA PRO A 203 -3.95 27.73 -26.54
C PRO A 203 -2.76 26.86 -26.98
N SER A 204 -2.00 26.34 -26.01
CA SER A 204 -0.83 25.50 -26.22
C SER A 204 -1.24 24.09 -26.65
N TYR A 205 -2.26 23.51 -26.01
CA TYR A 205 -2.81 22.20 -26.36
C TYR A 205 -3.46 22.16 -27.74
N ARG A 206 -4.04 23.27 -28.21
CA ARG A 206 -4.55 23.38 -29.58
C ARG A 206 -3.43 23.28 -30.64
N ARG A 207 -2.17 23.54 -30.28
CA ARG A 207 -1.00 23.51 -31.18
C ARG A 207 -0.22 22.20 -31.10
N THR A 208 -0.32 21.46 -30.00
CA THR A 208 0.34 20.16 -29.85
C THR A 208 -0.40 19.06 -30.62
N GLN A 209 0.30 18.01 -31.03
CA GLN A 209 -0.34 16.83 -31.64
C GLN A 209 -1.38 16.25 -30.66
N ARG A 210 -2.58 15.95 -31.16
CA ARG A 210 -3.66 15.34 -30.37
C ARG A 210 -3.14 14.08 -29.68
N GLY A 211 -3.22 14.04 -28.36
CA GLY A 211 -2.76 12.90 -27.55
C GLY A 211 -1.31 13.01 -27.04
N SER A 212 -0.69 14.18 -27.09
CA SER A 212 0.61 14.43 -26.45
C SER A 212 0.51 15.50 -25.36
N LEU A 213 1.25 15.31 -24.26
CA LEU A 213 1.41 16.33 -23.23
C LEU A 213 2.42 17.38 -23.72
N HIS A 214 2.22 18.65 -23.40
CA HIS A 214 3.20 19.69 -23.75
C HIS A 214 4.56 19.38 -23.12
N VAL A 215 5.64 19.34 -23.91
CA VAL A 215 6.98 18.90 -23.47
C VAL A 215 7.46 19.69 -22.26
N GLY A 216 7.33 21.02 -22.28
CA GLY A 216 7.74 21.86 -21.15
C GLY A 216 6.95 21.58 -19.86
N PHE A 217 5.69 21.16 -19.98
CA PHE A 217 4.88 20.80 -18.81
C PHE A 217 5.27 19.42 -18.27
N ALA A 218 5.56 18.46 -19.16
CA ALA A 218 6.11 17.15 -18.78
C ALA A 218 7.48 17.28 -18.08
N GLN A 219 8.34 18.17 -18.57
CA GLN A 219 9.63 18.49 -17.96
C GLN A 219 9.46 19.14 -16.58
N ALA A 220 8.59 20.14 -16.44
CA ALA A 220 8.30 20.78 -15.15
C ALA A 220 7.79 19.76 -14.11
N LEU A 221 6.88 18.88 -14.52
CA LEU A 221 6.37 17.79 -13.67
C LEU A 221 7.49 16.81 -13.27
N THR A 222 8.37 16.46 -14.21
CA THR A 222 9.52 15.58 -13.94
C THR A 222 10.49 16.22 -12.95
N VAL A 223 10.78 17.52 -13.10
CA VAL A 223 11.62 18.28 -12.15
C VAL A 223 10.98 18.30 -10.76
N ALA A 224 9.67 18.54 -10.67
CA ALA A 224 8.96 18.52 -9.40
C ALA A 224 8.97 17.13 -8.73
N ALA A 225 8.76 16.06 -9.50
CA ALA A 225 8.84 14.70 -8.99
C ALA A 225 10.26 14.33 -8.53
N THR A 226 11.28 14.77 -9.27
CA THR A 226 12.69 14.59 -8.90
C THR A 226 13.03 15.31 -7.59
N ARG A 227 12.49 16.50 -7.37
CA ARG A 227 12.65 17.23 -6.10
C ARG A 227 12.05 16.49 -4.92
N VAL A 228 10.83 15.99 -5.06
CA VAL A 228 10.18 15.16 -4.03
C VAL A 228 11.05 13.95 -3.72
N MET A 229 11.57 13.27 -4.75
CA MET A 229 12.48 12.13 -4.60
C MET A 229 13.75 12.51 -3.81
N TYR A 230 14.43 13.61 -4.18
CA TYR A 230 15.63 14.05 -3.46
C TYR A 230 15.35 14.51 -2.02
N SER A 231 14.22 15.20 -1.79
CA SER A 231 13.82 15.61 -0.44
C SER A 231 13.56 14.41 0.48
N LEU A 232 13.06 13.29 -0.07
CA LEU A 232 12.92 12.03 0.65
C LEU A 232 14.27 11.31 0.81
N ALA A 233 15.16 11.38 -0.18
CA ALA A 233 16.51 10.83 -0.08
C ALA A 233 17.34 11.49 1.03
N GLU A 234 17.21 12.80 1.22
CA GLU A 234 17.79 13.53 2.36
C GLU A 234 17.28 13.03 3.73
N LYS A 235 16.15 12.34 3.77
CA LYS A 235 15.61 11.68 4.96
C LYS A 235 15.99 10.20 5.07
N GLY A 236 16.88 9.72 4.21
CA GLY A 236 17.38 8.35 4.20
C GLY A 236 16.50 7.35 3.44
N PHE A 237 15.52 7.82 2.66
CA PHE A 237 14.69 6.93 1.83
C PHE A 237 15.31 6.68 0.46
N GLY A 238 15.22 5.45 -0.02
CA GLY A 238 15.50 5.13 -1.42
C GLY A 238 14.34 5.57 -2.31
N GLY A 239 14.62 6.15 -3.47
CA GLY A 239 13.59 6.59 -4.41
C GLY A 239 13.99 6.41 -5.87
N LYS A 240 13.04 6.03 -6.72
CA LYS A 240 13.22 5.97 -8.18
C LYS A 240 12.00 6.51 -8.90
N LEU A 241 12.21 7.35 -9.92
CA LEU A 241 11.14 7.74 -10.83
C LEU A 241 10.64 6.52 -11.60
N MET A 242 9.34 6.34 -11.65
CA MET A 242 8.73 5.21 -12.34
C MET A 242 8.59 5.53 -13.82
N ASP A 243 9.08 4.63 -14.67
CA ASP A 243 8.75 4.62 -16.10
C ASP A 243 7.30 4.16 -16.33
N ALA A 244 6.80 4.29 -17.56
CA ALA A 244 5.42 3.91 -17.89
C ALA A 244 5.15 2.42 -17.60
N THR A 245 6.12 1.53 -17.84
CA THR A 245 5.97 0.10 -17.58
C THR A 245 5.82 -0.19 -16.08
N ARG A 246 6.62 0.47 -15.23
CA ARG A 246 6.53 0.36 -13.77
C ARG A 246 5.22 0.94 -13.24
N VAL A 247 4.78 2.08 -13.75
CA VAL A 247 3.48 2.69 -13.36
C VAL A 247 2.34 1.73 -13.70
N ARG A 248 2.35 1.15 -14.90
CA ARG A 248 1.34 0.17 -15.33
C ARG A 248 1.42 -1.11 -14.50
N GLY A 249 2.62 -1.64 -14.27
CA GLY A 249 2.84 -2.84 -13.46
C GLY A 249 2.33 -2.68 -12.03
N PHE A 250 2.62 -1.56 -11.37
CA PHE A 250 2.08 -1.27 -10.05
C PHE A 250 0.55 -1.16 -10.07
N HIS A 251 -0.02 -0.46 -11.07
CA HIS A 251 -1.46 -0.38 -11.25
C HIS A 251 -2.09 -1.76 -11.42
N ASP A 252 -1.55 -2.60 -12.28
CA ASP A 252 -2.08 -3.94 -12.54
C ASP A 252 -1.96 -4.86 -11.31
N THR A 253 -0.87 -4.77 -10.55
CA THR A 253 -0.70 -5.51 -9.29
C THR A 253 -1.77 -5.11 -8.27
N VAL A 254 -1.99 -3.80 -8.05
CA VAL A 254 -3.03 -3.34 -7.11
C VAL A 254 -4.42 -3.71 -7.64
N LEU A 255 -4.69 -3.47 -8.93
CA LEU A 255 -5.97 -3.77 -9.56
C LEU A 255 -6.32 -5.26 -9.49
N ALA A 256 -5.36 -6.16 -9.71
CA ALA A 256 -5.58 -7.60 -9.60
C ALA A 256 -6.13 -8.00 -8.23
N GLN A 257 -5.70 -7.32 -7.16
CA GLN A 257 -6.17 -7.58 -5.79
C GLN A 257 -7.56 -7.00 -5.51
N VAL A 258 -7.92 -5.86 -6.13
CA VAL A 258 -9.15 -5.11 -5.82
C VAL A 258 -10.23 -5.16 -6.90
N SER A 259 -9.95 -5.76 -8.06
CA SER A 259 -10.85 -5.87 -9.22
C SER A 259 -12.20 -6.51 -8.86
N ARG A 260 -12.18 -7.65 -8.16
CA ARG A 260 -13.40 -8.35 -7.73
C ARG A 260 -14.26 -7.51 -6.76
N PRO A 261 -13.70 -6.88 -5.71
CA PRO A 261 -14.41 -5.87 -4.93
C PRO A 261 -14.99 -4.73 -5.78
N LEU A 262 -14.19 -4.15 -6.69
CA LEU A 262 -14.60 -3.01 -7.52
C LEU A 262 -15.75 -3.32 -8.48
N ALA A 263 -15.93 -4.58 -8.89
CA ALA A 263 -17.04 -5.01 -9.74
C ALA A 263 -18.43 -4.85 -9.09
N SER A 264 -18.50 -4.60 -7.78
CA SER A 264 -19.76 -4.36 -7.07
C SER A 264 -19.59 -3.20 -6.08
N PRO A 265 -19.49 -1.95 -6.57
CA PRO A 265 -19.25 -0.80 -5.72
C PRO A 265 -20.46 -0.57 -4.82
N GLY A 266 -20.19 -0.31 -3.54
CA GLY A 266 -21.22 -0.17 -2.53
C GLY A 266 -20.94 1.01 -1.61
N TRP A 267 -21.98 1.39 -0.85
CA TRP A 267 -21.93 2.56 0.00
C TRP A 267 -20.92 2.41 1.15
N ARG A 268 -20.88 1.26 1.82
CA ARG A 268 -19.99 1.01 2.98
C ARG A 268 -18.75 0.18 2.64
N ASN A 269 -18.78 -0.52 1.51
CA ASN A 269 -17.78 -1.47 1.07
C ASN A 269 -17.92 -1.69 -0.45
N CYS A 270 -16.85 -2.06 -1.13
CA CYS A 270 -16.93 -2.59 -2.50
C CYS A 270 -16.83 -4.12 -2.45
N GLY A 271 -17.73 -4.83 -3.13
CA GLY A 271 -17.83 -6.29 -3.14
C GLY A 271 -18.86 -6.85 -2.14
N PRO A 272 -19.26 -8.12 -2.29
CA PRO A 272 -20.24 -8.77 -1.41
C PRO A 272 -19.66 -9.02 -0.01
N ARG A 273 -20.46 -8.77 1.04
CA ARG A 273 -20.03 -8.93 2.45
C ARG A 273 -19.65 -10.36 2.84
N SER A 274 -20.32 -11.35 2.24
CA SER A 274 -20.03 -12.78 2.44
C SER A 274 -18.76 -13.23 1.71
N GLY A 275 -18.20 -12.39 0.84
CA GLY A 275 -17.01 -12.70 0.06
C GLY A 275 -15.84 -11.77 0.38
N VAL A 276 -14.94 -11.65 -0.61
CA VAL A 276 -13.85 -10.68 -0.59
C VAL A 276 -14.43 -9.30 -0.91
N HIS A 277 -14.18 -8.35 -0.02
CA HIS A 277 -14.64 -6.98 -0.17
C HIS A 277 -13.59 -6.01 0.39
N THR A 278 -13.62 -4.77 -0.07
CA THR A 278 -12.79 -3.71 0.49
C THR A 278 -13.60 -2.83 1.42
N ARG A 279 -12.95 -2.31 2.47
CA ARG A 279 -13.51 -1.29 3.34
C ARG A 279 -12.48 -0.20 3.58
N SER A 280 -12.87 1.03 3.28
CA SER A 280 -12.07 2.23 3.42
C SER A 280 -12.53 3.04 4.61
N TYR A 281 -11.56 3.56 5.36
CA TYR A 281 -11.74 4.26 6.62
C TYR A 281 -10.91 5.54 6.66
N VAL A 282 -11.43 6.53 7.39
CA VAL A 282 -10.75 7.78 7.69
C VAL A 282 -10.46 7.82 9.19
N PRO A 283 -9.24 8.17 9.62
CA PRO A 283 -8.91 8.40 11.02
C PRO A 283 -9.80 9.51 11.64
N ALA A 284 -10.39 9.23 12.79
CA ALA A 284 -11.16 10.21 13.54
C ALA A 284 -10.25 11.33 14.09
N ARG A 285 -10.81 12.53 14.26
CA ARG A 285 -10.13 13.65 14.96
C ARG A 285 -9.71 13.17 16.35
N GLY A 286 -8.42 13.25 16.66
CA GLY A 286 -7.82 12.72 17.90
C GLY A 286 -6.95 11.47 17.71
N HIS A 287 -7.16 10.71 16.63
CA HIS A 287 -6.38 9.51 16.31
C HIS A 287 -5.31 9.78 15.24
N TRP A 288 -4.85 11.02 15.15
CA TRP A 288 -3.89 11.45 14.13
C TRP A 288 -2.48 11.43 14.72
N ASN A 289 -2.12 10.30 15.31
CA ASN A 289 -0.87 10.07 16.02
C ASN A 289 -0.26 8.72 15.65
N ALA A 290 1.04 8.56 15.91
CA ALA A 290 1.80 7.37 15.56
C ALA A 290 1.27 6.09 16.24
N GLU A 291 0.79 6.20 17.48
CA GLU A 291 0.21 5.06 18.22
C GLU A 291 -1.04 4.51 17.51
N SER A 292 -1.99 5.38 17.17
CA SER A 292 -3.19 5.00 16.43
C SER A 292 -2.82 4.45 15.06
N ALA A 293 -1.86 5.07 14.37
CA ALA A 293 -1.38 4.61 13.07
C ALA A 293 -0.77 3.19 13.15
N GLY A 294 -0.02 2.89 14.21
CA GLY A 294 0.47 1.55 14.49
C GLY A 294 -0.67 0.57 14.76
N ALA A 295 -1.64 0.97 15.58
CA ALA A 295 -2.78 0.13 15.93
C ALA A 295 -3.68 -0.22 14.72
N TRP A 296 -3.73 0.62 13.69
CA TRP A 296 -4.42 0.31 12.43
C TRP A 296 -3.87 -0.95 11.76
N ASN A 297 -2.55 -1.17 11.84
CA ASN A 297 -1.89 -2.37 11.28
C ASN A 297 -2.19 -3.65 12.09
N HIS A 298 -2.71 -3.53 13.32
CA HIS A 298 -3.14 -4.68 14.10
C HIS A 298 -4.42 -5.32 13.55
N LEU A 299 -5.19 -4.59 12.75
CA LEU A 299 -6.35 -5.15 12.07
C LEU A 299 -5.91 -6.25 11.10
N GLN A 300 -6.46 -7.45 11.31
CA GLN A 300 -6.11 -8.61 10.51
C GLN A 300 -6.70 -8.50 9.10
N SER A 301 -5.88 -7.97 8.18
CA SER A 301 -6.18 -7.85 6.77
C SER A 301 -5.06 -8.48 5.95
N HIS A 302 -5.43 -9.06 4.80
CA HIS A 302 -4.46 -9.65 3.89
C HIS A 302 -3.70 -8.57 3.14
N ARG A 303 -4.41 -7.55 2.63
CA ARG A 303 -3.84 -6.36 2.00
C ARG A 303 -4.37 -5.11 2.69
N GLN A 304 -3.51 -4.13 2.82
CA GLN A 304 -3.82 -2.83 3.37
C GLN A 304 -3.23 -1.74 2.48
N TYR A 305 -4.05 -0.78 2.12
CA TYR A 305 -3.63 0.40 1.38
C TYR A 305 -3.77 1.60 2.30
N THR A 306 -2.65 2.19 2.70
CA THR A 306 -2.64 3.43 3.48
C THR A 306 -2.27 4.56 2.54
N SER A 307 -3.14 5.55 2.40
CA SER A 307 -2.90 6.72 1.55
C SER A 307 -3.00 8.03 2.33
N LEU A 308 -2.23 9.01 1.88
CA LEU A 308 -2.24 10.38 2.38
C LEU A 308 -2.26 11.33 1.19
N SER A 309 -3.37 12.04 1.04
CA SER A 309 -3.50 13.12 0.06
C SER A 309 -3.14 14.45 0.69
N LEU A 310 -2.24 15.19 0.06
CA LEU A 310 -1.88 16.55 0.41
C LEU A 310 -2.30 17.48 -0.73
N SER A 311 -3.05 18.53 -0.41
CA SER A 311 -3.47 19.55 -1.38
C SER A 311 -3.18 20.94 -0.83
N PRO A 312 -2.67 21.88 -1.64
CA PRO A 312 -2.34 23.22 -1.15
C PRO A 312 -3.61 23.98 -0.73
N VAL A 313 -3.51 24.73 0.35
CA VAL A 313 -4.57 25.65 0.83
C VAL A 313 -4.12 27.12 0.73
N GLY A 314 -2.83 27.35 0.51
CA GLY A 314 -2.18 28.66 0.45
C GLY A 314 -1.36 28.96 1.71
N GLY A 315 -0.46 29.94 1.62
CA GLY A 315 0.40 30.36 2.74
C GLY A 315 1.29 29.22 3.27
N GLY A 316 1.74 28.32 2.39
CA GLY A 316 2.50 27.13 2.76
C GLY A 316 1.68 26.06 3.51
N GLN A 317 0.38 26.24 3.71
CA GLN A 317 -0.47 25.24 4.35
C GLN A 317 -0.98 24.21 3.35
N ALA A 318 -1.23 22.99 3.84
CA ALA A 318 -1.83 21.93 3.04
C ALA A 318 -2.96 21.22 3.80
N LEU A 319 -3.99 20.83 3.08
CA LEU A 319 -5.01 19.92 3.56
C LEU A 319 -4.46 18.49 3.46
N ALA A 320 -4.28 17.84 4.61
CA ALA A 320 -3.91 16.44 4.73
C ALA A 320 -5.15 15.56 4.92
N GLN A 321 -5.37 14.62 4.01
CA GLN A 321 -6.50 13.67 4.02
C GLN A 321 -5.97 12.23 4.04
N PRO A 322 -5.82 11.63 5.24
CA PRO A 322 -5.43 10.23 5.35
C PRO A 322 -6.61 9.28 5.13
N LEU A 323 -6.31 8.12 4.57
CA LEU A 323 -7.30 7.09 4.25
C LEU A 323 -6.65 5.71 4.32
N ILE A 324 -7.32 4.76 4.96
CA ILE A 324 -6.86 3.37 5.03
C ILE A 324 -7.92 2.44 4.46
N THR A 325 -7.52 1.61 3.50
CA THR A 325 -8.39 0.64 2.85
C THR A 325 -7.89 -0.76 3.11
N TYR A 326 -8.75 -1.60 3.68
CA TYR A 326 -8.45 -3.00 3.95
C TYR A 326 -9.14 -3.89 2.92
N LEU A 327 -8.42 -4.91 2.45
CA LEU A 327 -9.01 -6.04 1.74
C LEU A 327 -9.36 -7.15 2.73
N VAL A 328 -10.65 -7.42 2.86
CA VAL A 328 -11.23 -8.26 3.91
C VAL A 328 -11.99 -9.43 3.31
N ARG A 329 -12.05 -10.54 4.05
CA ARG A 329 -12.96 -11.66 3.79
C ARG A 329 -13.86 -11.87 5.00
N GLY A 330 -15.17 -11.89 4.79
CA GLY A 330 -16.14 -12.08 5.87
C GLY A 330 -16.51 -10.80 6.62
N SER A 331 -17.62 -10.83 7.36
CA SER A 331 -18.27 -9.62 7.88
C SER A 331 -17.72 -9.09 9.20
N GLU A 332 -17.12 -9.93 10.03
CA GLU A 332 -16.96 -9.71 11.49
C GLU A 332 -15.65 -9.00 11.90
N THR A 333 -14.59 -9.12 11.08
CA THR A 333 -13.24 -8.69 11.49
C THR A 333 -13.10 -7.18 11.73
N PHE A 334 -14.03 -6.37 11.20
CA PHE A 334 -13.94 -4.90 11.21
C PHE A 334 -15.09 -4.19 11.94
N ASP A 335 -15.85 -4.91 12.77
CA ASP A 335 -16.83 -4.26 13.65
C ASP A 335 -16.14 -3.49 14.81
N LYS A 336 -14.86 -3.80 15.07
CA LYS A 336 -14.03 -3.16 16.11
C LYS A 336 -13.24 -1.93 15.62
N THR A 337 -13.40 -1.49 14.37
CA THR A 337 -12.58 -0.40 13.80
C THR A 337 -12.75 0.94 14.54
N SER A 338 -13.93 1.17 15.14
CA SER A 338 -14.16 2.36 15.95
C SER A 338 -13.25 2.42 17.18
N GLY A 339 -12.89 1.27 17.77
CA GLY A 339 -11.95 1.17 18.88
C GLY A 339 -10.52 1.59 18.50
N PHE A 340 -10.18 1.49 17.21
CA PHE A 340 -8.92 1.97 16.65
C PHE A 340 -9.01 3.42 16.13
N GLY A 341 -10.10 4.13 16.44
CA GLY A 341 -10.30 5.50 15.99
C GLY A 341 -10.62 5.64 14.50
N LEU A 342 -11.04 4.57 13.83
CA LEU A 342 -11.35 4.60 12.40
C LEU A 342 -12.84 4.80 12.15
N LYS A 343 -13.17 5.74 11.26
CA LYS A 343 -14.54 6.01 10.79
C LYS A 343 -14.69 5.53 9.35
N SER A 344 -15.81 4.87 9.03
CA SER A 344 -16.06 4.41 7.66
C SER A 344 -16.08 5.58 6.67
N ALA A 345 -15.34 5.46 5.56
CA ALA A 345 -15.38 6.37 4.42
C ALA A 345 -16.61 6.09 3.54
N SER A 346 -17.79 6.03 4.17
CA SER A 346 -19.04 5.68 3.50
C SER A 346 -19.35 6.64 2.35
N GLY A 347 -19.66 6.08 1.18
CA GLY A 347 -19.87 6.78 -0.08
C GLY A 347 -18.61 7.09 -0.88
N GLN A 348 -17.41 6.82 -0.33
CA GLN A 348 -16.12 7.13 -0.97
C GLN A 348 -15.25 5.88 -1.14
N GLN A 349 -15.86 4.71 -1.18
CA GLN A 349 -15.13 3.43 -1.27
C GLN A 349 -14.41 3.27 -2.62
N VAL A 350 -15.04 3.71 -3.72
CA VAL A 350 -14.44 3.72 -5.05
C VAL A 350 -13.35 4.77 -5.14
N ALA A 351 -13.64 6.02 -4.73
CA ALA A 351 -12.65 7.10 -4.67
C ALA A 351 -11.41 6.76 -3.83
N ALA A 352 -11.58 5.98 -2.75
CA ALA A 352 -10.48 5.49 -1.94
C ALA A 352 -9.55 4.54 -2.72
N LEU A 353 -10.15 3.62 -3.50
CA LEU A 353 -9.40 2.67 -4.33
C LEU A 353 -8.78 3.34 -5.56
N GLU A 354 -9.44 4.33 -6.15
CA GLU A 354 -8.88 5.17 -7.23
C GLU A 354 -7.56 5.79 -6.82
N ARG A 355 -7.44 6.27 -5.58
CA ARG A 355 -6.18 6.83 -5.05
C ARG A 355 -5.05 5.81 -5.02
N CYS A 356 -5.38 4.53 -4.89
CA CYS A 356 -4.40 3.45 -4.86
C CYS A 356 -4.01 2.95 -6.27
N LEU A 357 -4.70 3.43 -7.31
CA LEU A 357 -4.56 2.97 -8.69
C LEU A 357 -3.98 4.10 -9.56
N PRO A 358 -2.67 4.07 -9.94
CA PRO A 358 -2.03 5.15 -10.67
C PRO A 358 -2.75 5.59 -11.96
N VAL A 359 -3.23 4.63 -12.74
CA VAL A 359 -3.87 4.84 -14.05
C VAL A 359 -5.40 4.99 -13.94
N ALA A 360 -5.94 5.21 -12.74
CA ALA A 360 -7.35 5.55 -12.57
C ALA A 360 -7.56 7.06 -12.59
N SER A 361 -8.64 7.52 -13.20
CA SER A 361 -9.11 8.90 -13.05
C SER A 361 -9.45 9.16 -11.58
N ARG A 362 -9.01 10.31 -11.04
CA ARG A 362 -9.15 10.60 -9.62
C ARG A 362 -10.43 11.35 -9.32
N THR A 363 -11.33 10.75 -8.56
CA THR A 363 -12.43 11.48 -7.95
C THR A 363 -11.94 12.33 -6.76
N THR A 364 -12.59 13.47 -6.54
CA THR A 364 -12.30 14.32 -5.37
C THR A 364 -12.68 13.61 -4.08
N LEU A 365 -11.73 13.51 -3.14
CA LEU A 365 -12.00 13.00 -1.80
C LEU A 365 -12.78 14.04 -0.99
N ARG A 366 -13.90 13.62 -0.41
CA ARG A 366 -14.72 14.44 0.49
C ARG A 366 -14.57 13.98 1.95
N SER A 367 -13.44 13.35 2.28
CA SER A 367 -13.10 12.91 3.63
C SER A 367 -12.68 14.11 4.48
N PRO A 368 -12.97 14.09 5.79
CA PRO A 368 -12.42 15.12 6.68
C PRO A 368 -10.90 15.01 6.69
N GLY A 369 -10.22 16.12 6.42
CA GLY A 369 -8.78 16.28 6.57
C GLY A 369 -8.43 17.19 7.75
N ALA A 370 -7.14 17.51 7.91
CA ALA A 370 -6.68 18.62 8.74
C ALA A 370 -5.70 19.46 7.95
N ILE A 371 -5.70 20.73 8.27
CA ILE A 371 -4.80 21.70 7.68
C ILE A 371 -3.49 21.61 8.45
N ILE A 372 -2.42 21.23 7.75
CA ILE A 372 -1.07 21.16 8.27
C ILE A 372 -0.24 22.32 7.74
N GLY A 373 0.74 22.75 8.52
CA GLY A 373 1.65 23.84 8.23
C GLY A 373 2.88 23.78 9.12
N GLU A 374 3.65 24.85 9.20
CA GLU A 374 4.86 24.88 10.02
C GLU A 374 4.61 24.65 11.51
N ARG A 375 3.51 25.23 12.02
CA ARG A 375 3.11 25.14 13.43
C ARG A 375 2.24 23.92 13.78
N HIS A 376 1.60 23.32 12.78
CA HIS A 376 0.69 22.18 12.99
C HIS A 376 1.08 21.03 12.07
N ARG A 377 1.71 20.01 12.64
CA ARG A 377 2.20 18.84 11.92
C ARG A 377 1.24 17.66 12.11
N LEU A 378 1.18 16.78 11.12
CA LEU A 378 0.51 15.50 11.24
C LEU A 378 1.29 14.61 12.22
N GLY A 379 0.63 14.04 13.22
CA GLY A 379 1.28 13.25 14.28
C GLY A 379 1.67 11.82 13.87
N PHE A 380 1.52 11.45 12.60
CA PHE A 380 1.98 10.18 12.05
C PHE A 380 2.50 10.35 10.63
N GLY A 381 3.33 9.41 10.18
CA GLY A 381 3.82 9.34 8.81
C GLY A 381 3.30 8.09 8.08
N ILE A 382 3.59 8.01 6.78
CA ILE A 382 3.24 6.85 5.95
C ILE A 382 4.44 5.90 5.89
N PRO A 383 4.31 4.59 6.13
CA PRO A 383 5.42 3.66 6.01
C PRO A 383 6.10 3.75 4.63
N ALA A 384 7.42 3.75 4.61
CA ALA A 384 8.21 3.73 3.38
C ALA A 384 8.43 2.28 2.90
N GLY A 385 7.34 1.54 2.67
CA GLY A 385 7.34 0.11 2.39
C GLY A 385 6.96 -0.72 3.61
N GLY A 386 7.36 -2.00 3.60
CA GLY A 386 7.15 -2.92 4.72
C GLY A 386 8.37 -3.08 5.61
N ALA A 387 8.18 -3.68 6.78
CA ALA A 387 9.23 -4.00 7.75
C ALA A 387 10.32 -4.94 7.20
N GLY A 388 9.98 -5.79 6.24
CA GLY A 388 10.90 -6.71 5.57
C GLY A 388 10.84 -8.14 6.12
N LEU A 389 11.97 -8.85 6.06
CA LEU A 389 12.11 -10.22 6.53
C LEU A 389 12.11 -10.25 8.06
N PHE A 390 11.23 -11.05 8.66
CA PHE A 390 11.28 -11.34 10.09
C PHE A 390 12.46 -12.27 10.41
N VAL A 391 13.45 -11.76 11.13
CA VAL A 391 14.66 -12.50 11.50
C VAL A 391 14.45 -13.27 12.80
N GLY A 392 13.87 -12.61 13.80
CA GLY A 392 13.63 -13.21 15.11
C GLY A 392 13.22 -12.17 16.14
N SER A 393 13.21 -12.59 17.39
CA SER A 393 12.92 -11.73 18.54
C SER A 393 14.14 -11.62 19.43
N ARG A 394 14.37 -10.43 19.97
CA ARG A 394 15.31 -10.18 21.06
C ARG A 394 14.80 -10.79 22.37
N PRO A 395 15.66 -10.94 23.40
CA PRO A 395 15.24 -11.44 24.72
C PRO A 395 14.10 -10.64 25.36
N ASP A 396 14.01 -9.34 25.10
CA ASP A 396 12.94 -8.42 25.54
C ASP A 396 11.64 -8.54 24.73
N LYS A 397 11.55 -9.51 23.82
CA LYS A 397 10.43 -9.72 22.88
C LYS A 397 10.29 -8.62 21.81
N THR A 398 11.29 -7.78 21.64
CA THR A 398 11.37 -6.88 20.48
C THR A 398 11.60 -7.70 19.22
N ARG A 399 10.71 -7.53 18.24
CA ARG A 399 10.76 -8.25 16.96
C ARG A 399 11.63 -7.47 15.99
N VAL A 400 12.54 -8.16 15.34
CA VAL A 400 13.51 -7.55 14.43
C VAL A 400 13.23 -8.00 13.01
N PHE A 401 13.14 -7.02 12.13
CA PHE A 401 12.96 -7.20 10.70
C PHE A 401 14.11 -6.56 9.95
N VAL A 402 14.43 -7.11 8.78
CA VAL A 402 15.45 -6.56 7.88
C VAL A 402 14.80 -6.25 6.53
N ALA A 403 14.89 -5.00 6.10
CA ALA A 403 14.37 -4.58 4.82
C ALA A 403 15.12 -5.29 3.68
N SER A 404 14.39 -6.08 2.90
CA SER A 404 14.88 -6.67 1.65
C SER A 404 14.05 -6.13 0.50
N PRO A 405 14.34 -4.91 0.00
CA PRO A 405 13.59 -4.34 -1.13
C PRO A 405 13.83 -5.16 -2.41
N PRO A 406 12.86 -5.18 -3.35
CA PRO A 406 13.04 -5.80 -4.66
C PRO A 406 13.97 -4.88 -5.47
N THR A 407 15.27 -5.00 -5.24
CA THR A 407 16.28 -4.19 -5.93
C THR A 407 16.85 -4.95 -7.11
N GLU A 408 17.68 -4.27 -7.91
CA GLU A 408 18.50 -4.94 -8.94
C GLU A 408 19.53 -5.90 -8.32
N GLU A 409 19.67 -5.88 -7.00
CA GLU A 409 20.61 -6.69 -6.24
C GLU A 409 19.86 -7.75 -5.43
N PRO A 410 20.07 -9.06 -5.74
CA PRO A 410 19.42 -10.12 -4.99
C PRO A 410 20.02 -10.23 -3.58
N LEU A 411 19.17 -10.63 -2.64
CA LEU A 411 19.55 -11.10 -1.31
C LEU A 411 20.28 -12.43 -1.43
N TRP A 412 21.57 -12.48 -1.16
CA TRP A 412 22.33 -13.74 -1.18
C TRP A 412 22.17 -14.48 0.14
N VAL A 413 21.77 -15.74 0.09
CA VAL A 413 21.60 -16.61 1.26
C VAL A 413 22.49 -17.83 1.09
N PHE A 414 23.41 -18.05 2.02
CA PHE A 414 24.18 -19.29 2.09
C PHE A 414 24.61 -19.58 3.54
N GLY A 415 24.75 -20.86 3.87
CA GLY A 415 25.13 -21.27 5.23
C GLY A 415 24.64 -22.59 5.80
N PRO A 416 24.64 -22.75 7.15
CA PRO A 416 24.02 -23.88 7.83
C PRO A 416 22.64 -24.15 7.26
N GLN A 417 22.49 -25.36 6.74
CA GLN A 417 21.37 -25.75 5.89
C GLN A 417 20.02 -25.50 6.57
N LEU A 418 19.86 -25.90 7.84
CA LEU A 418 18.61 -25.74 8.58
C LEU A 418 18.17 -24.28 8.69
N PHE A 419 19.11 -23.38 8.96
CA PHE A 419 18.82 -21.95 9.07
C PHE A 419 18.49 -21.36 7.70
N ALA A 420 19.27 -21.69 6.67
CA ALA A 420 19.00 -21.23 5.31
C ALA A 420 17.60 -21.68 4.85
N LEU A 421 17.24 -22.95 5.09
CA LEU A 421 15.92 -23.49 4.82
C LEU A 421 14.83 -22.69 5.55
N GLN A 422 15.02 -22.40 6.84
CA GLN A 422 14.07 -21.63 7.63
C GLN A 422 13.89 -20.20 7.08
N MET A 423 14.97 -19.48 6.79
CA MET A 423 14.90 -18.13 6.24
C MET A 423 14.20 -18.10 4.89
N VAL A 424 14.51 -19.06 4.02
CA VAL A 424 13.85 -19.20 2.72
C VAL A 424 12.38 -19.54 2.90
N ALA A 425 12.03 -20.40 3.84
CA ALA A 425 10.65 -20.73 4.14
C ALA A 425 9.87 -19.50 4.64
N ARG A 426 10.45 -18.66 5.52
CA ARG A 426 9.86 -17.38 5.94
C ARG A 426 9.71 -16.42 4.76
N LEU A 427 10.76 -16.23 3.96
CA LEU A 427 10.75 -15.36 2.77
C LEU A 427 9.69 -15.81 1.74
N SER A 428 9.43 -17.12 1.61
CA SER A 428 8.45 -17.66 0.67
C SER A 428 7.00 -17.28 0.99
N THR A 429 6.71 -16.82 2.21
CA THR A 429 5.40 -16.26 2.59
C THR A 429 5.23 -14.81 2.14
N GLN A 430 6.31 -14.18 1.70
CA GLN A 430 6.37 -12.82 1.19
C GLN A 430 6.38 -12.84 -0.35
N ASP A 431 6.13 -11.68 -0.97
CA ASP A 431 6.02 -11.55 -2.42
C ASP A 431 7.42 -11.38 -3.03
N ARG A 432 8.29 -12.37 -2.76
CA ARG A 432 9.71 -12.38 -3.14
C ARG A 432 9.99 -13.55 -4.05
N ARG A 433 10.64 -13.29 -5.18
CA ARG A 433 11.13 -14.30 -6.10
C ARG A 433 12.43 -14.89 -5.57
N ILE A 434 12.41 -16.18 -5.25
CA ILE A 434 13.51 -16.92 -4.64
C ILE A 434 14.00 -17.96 -5.64
N ALA A 435 15.31 -17.92 -5.94
CA ALA A 435 15.99 -18.93 -6.74
C ALA A 435 16.96 -19.71 -5.87
N VAL A 436 16.84 -21.04 -5.88
CA VAL A 436 17.74 -21.95 -5.19
C VAL A 436 18.66 -22.63 -6.20
N VAL A 437 19.97 -22.43 -6.05
CA VAL A 437 21.01 -22.97 -6.96
C VAL A 437 21.80 -24.11 -6.28
N ILE A 438 21.37 -24.52 -5.09
CA ILE A 438 21.95 -25.65 -4.38
C ILE A 438 21.29 -26.92 -4.88
N ASP A 439 22.11 -27.85 -5.38
CA ASP A 439 21.70 -29.19 -5.79
C ASP A 439 21.74 -30.12 -4.56
N ASP A 440 20.67 -30.08 -3.76
CA ASP A 440 20.53 -30.90 -2.56
C ASP A 440 19.04 -31.27 -2.35
N PRO A 441 18.71 -32.55 -2.06
CA PRO A 441 17.34 -33.05 -1.94
C PRO A 441 16.47 -32.32 -0.91
N ALA A 442 17.07 -31.74 0.13
CA ALA A 442 16.36 -30.98 1.15
C ALA A 442 15.71 -29.72 0.57
N TRP A 443 16.36 -29.08 -0.41
CA TRP A 443 15.81 -27.92 -1.10
C TRP A 443 14.68 -28.31 -2.05
N GLU A 444 14.82 -29.43 -2.76
CA GLU A 444 13.72 -30.01 -3.56
C GLU A 444 12.50 -30.31 -2.71
N ALA A 445 12.72 -30.95 -1.55
CA ALA A 445 11.67 -31.23 -0.59
C ALA A 445 11.00 -29.94 -0.07
N LEU A 446 11.79 -28.90 0.25
CA LEU A 446 11.24 -27.60 0.66
C LEU A 446 10.39 -26.96 -0.46
N VAL A 447 10.89 -26.93 -1.70
CA VAL A 447 10.17 -26.33 -2.83
C VAL A 447 8.87 -27.09 -3.11
N ALA A 448 8.92 -28.42 -3.07
CA ALA A 448 7.73 -29.27 -3.22
C ALA A 448 6.73 -29.06 -2.07
N HIS A 449 7.20 -28.99 -0.82
CA HIS A 449 6.38 -28.77 0.37
C HIS A 449 5.69 -27.39 0.37
N ARG A 450 6.45 -26.35 0.00
CA ARG A 450 5.90 -24.98 -0.05
C ARG A 450 4.97 -24.77 -1.22
N ALA A 451 5.25 -25.39 -2.36
CA ALA A 451 4.51 -25.22 -3.63
C ALA A 451 4.22 -23.74 -3.96
N ALA A 452 5.12 -22.84 -3.55
CA ALA A 452 4.95 -21.41 -3.71
C ALA A 452 5.45 -21.01 -5.11
N PRO A 453 4.67 -20.26 -5.90
CA PRO A 453 5.05 -19.89 -7.27
C PRO A 453 6.28 -18.99 -7.32
N SER A 454 6.62 -18.36 -6.19
CA SER A 454 7.76 -17.48 -6.06
C SER A 454 9.04 -18.21 -5.64
N LEU A 455 8.98 -19.49 -5.29
CA LEU A 455 10.14 -20.31 -4.89
C LEU A 455 10.46 -21.32 -5.99
N SER A 456 11.65 -21.24 -6.57
CA SER A 456 12.08 -22.09 -7.68
C SER A 456 13.49 -22.63 -7.50
N ILE A 457 13.77 -23.79 -8.09
CA ILE A 457 15.10 -24.39 -8.17
C ILE A 457 15.70 -24.10 -9.55
N GLY A 458 17.01 -23.86 -9.59
CA GLY A 458 17.78 -23.75 -10.82
C GLY A 458 18.26 -22.33 -11.13
N VAL A 459 19.10 -22.26 -12.17
CA VAL A 459 19.83 -21.04 -12.57
C VAL A 459 19.08 -20.17 -13.58
N GLU A 460 17.99 -20.66 -14.16
CA GLU A 460 17.25 -19.98 -15.23
C GLU A 460 16.64 -18.66 -14.76
N ASN A 461 16.34 -18.55 -13.47
CA ASN A 461 15.66 -17.40 -12.86
C ASN A 461 16.61 -16.40 -12.17
N LEU A 462 17.93 -16.57 -12.29
CA LEU A 462 18.93 -15.75 -11.57
C LEU A 462 18.77 -14.24 -11.80
N ARG A 463 18.39 -13.82 -13.00
CA ARG A 463 18.24 -12.38 -13.34
C ARG A 463 16.96 -11.75 -12.80
N MET A 464 16.02 -12.57 -12.32
CA MET A 464 14.69 -12.14 -11.87
C MET A 464 14.45 -12.43 -10.39
N ALA A 465 15.42 -13.06 -9.71
CA ALA A 465 15.31 -13.42 -8.31
C ALA A 465 15.60 -12.20 -7.42
N ASP A 466 14.72 -11.97 -6.45
CA ASP A 466 14.94 -11.04 -5.34
C ASP A 466 15.85 -11.67 -4.27
N VAL A 467 15.86 -13.00 -4.20
CA VAL A 467 16.65 -13.80 -3.24
C VAL A 467 17.32 -14.95 -3.97
N LEU A 468 18.62 -15.11 -3.73
CA LEU A 468 19.44 -16.15 -4.33
C LEU A 468 20.07 -17.02 -3.25
N VAL A 469 19.70 -18.30 -3.23
CA VAL A 469 20.23 -19.30 -2.31
C VAL A 469 21.31 -20.10 -3.02
N CYS A 470 22.51 -20.16 -2.46
CA CYS A 470 23.66 -20.79 -3.13
C CYS A 470 24.66 -21.40 -2.14
N THR A 471 25.66 -22.11 -2.65
CA THR A 471 26.78 -22.60 -1.84
C THR A 471 27.85 -21.52 -1.69
N PRO A 472 28.68 -21.55 -0.63
CA PRO A 472 29.80 -20.61 -0.48
C PRO A 472 30.72 -20.57 -1.71
N ALA A 473 31.02 -21.73 -2.30
CA ALA A 473 31.83 -21.83 -3.52
C ALA A 473 31.17 -21.17 -4.74
N PHE A 474 29.84 -21.26 -4.86
CA PHE A 474 29.11 -20.57 -5.93
C PHE A 474 29.16 -19.06 -5.73
N TRP A 475 28.97 -18.59 -4.50
CA TRP A 475 29.07 -17.17 -4.17
C TRP A 475 30.47 -16.63 -4.47
N GLU A 476 31.53 -17.31 -4.04
CA GLU A 476 32.93 -16.88 -4.28
C GLU A 476 33.23 -16.68 -5.76
N ARG A 477 32.82 -17.63 -6.62
CA ARG A 477 32.97 -17.51 -8.08
C ARG A 477 32.20 -16.32 -8.68
N ASN A 478 31.14 -15.89 -8.00
CA ASN A 478 30.30 -14.78 -8.42
C ASN A 478 30.53 -13.51 -7.58
N ARG A 479 31.57 -13.46 -6.76
CA ARG A 479 31.81 -12.35 -5.81
C ARG A 479 31.86 -10.98 -6.48
N ALA A 480 32.38 -10.87 -7.70
CA ALA A 480 32.39 -9.62 -8.46
C ALA A 480 30.96 -9.10 -8.76
N ARG A 481 29.96 -9.99 -8.81
CA ARG A 481 28.54 -9.62 -8.91
C ARG A 481 27.97 -9.15 -7.57
N CYS A 482 28.74 -9.25 -6.49
CA CYS A 482 28.37 -9.00 -5.09
C CYS A 482 29.17 -7.84 -4.45
N GLU A 483 30.09 -7.17 -5.16
CA GLU A 483 30.87 -6.06 -4.58
C GLU A 483 29.93 -4.94 -4.09
N GLY A 484 29.96 -4.65 -2.78
CA GLY A 484 29.07 -3.68 -2.11
C GLY A 484 27.67 -4.23 -1.78
N LYS A 485 27.38 -5.49 -2.13
CA LYS A 485 26.07 -6.11 -1.97
C LYS A 485 26.03 -6.94 -0.71
N ALA A 486 24.89 -6.87 -0.05
CA ALA A 486 24.71 -7.49 1.24
C ALA A 486 24.45 -8.99 1.11
N ILE A 487 25.11 -9.72 1.99
CA ILE A 487 25.19 -11.18 1.99
C ILE A 487 24.58 -11.65 3.30
N VAL A 488 23.52 -12.45 3.24
CA VAL A 488 23.09 -13.26 4.38
C VAL A 488 24.07 -14.41 4.49
N LEU A 489 25.20 -14.12 5.14
CA LEU A 489 26.15 -15.13 5.55
C LEU A 489 25.64 -15.77 6.82
N VAL A 490 24.89 -16.84 6.65
CA VAL A 490 24.65 -17.73 7.76
C VAL A 490 25.91 -18.57 7.81
N ALA A 491 26.89 -18.29 8.63
CA ALA A 491 28.00 -19.21 8.83
C ALA A 491 28.42 -19.11 10.28
N GLU A 492 29.09 -20.15 10.76
CA GLU A 492 29.84 -20.07 12.02
C GLU A 492 31.08 -19.17 11.85
N ASP A 493 31.56 -18.97 10.62
CA ASP A 493 32.75 -18.18 10.27
C ASP A 493 32.46 -16.71 9.86
N ASP A 494 33.49 -15.85 9.87
CA ASP A 494 33.42 -14.44 9.43
C ASP A 494 33.17 -14.38 7.89
N PRO A 495 32.26 -13.53 7.36
CA PRO A 495 31.90 -13.46 5.93
C PRO A 495 33.01 -12.98 5.00
N GLY A 496 34.23 -12.89 5.51
CA GLY A 496 35.32 -12.12 4.93
C GLY A 496 35.09 -10.62 5.05
N THR A 497 36.13 -9.86 4.74
CA THR A 497 36.17 -8.40 4.83
C THR A 497 35.27 -7.66 3.82
N ALA A 498 34.60 -8.39 2.92
CA ALA A 498 33.87 -7.82 1.79
C ALA A 498 32.38 -7.52 2.07
N ALA A 499 31.78 -8.12 3.11
CA ALA A 499 30.37 -7.91 3.42
C ALA A 499 30.17 -6.73 4.39
N VAL A 500 29.53 -5.65 3.92
CA VAL A 500 29.16 -4.50 4.77
C VAL A 500 27.99 -4.84 5.68
N ASN A 501 27.05 -5.66 5.19
CA ASN A 501 25.86 -6.13 5.91
C ASN A 501 25.85 -7.66 5.94
N SER A 502 25.51 -8.25 7.09
CA SER A 502 25.51 -9.70 7.31
C SER A 502 24.53 -10.14 8.40
N MET A 503 24.02 -11.36 8.34
CA MET A 503 23.29 -12.00 9.44
C MET A 503 23.95 -13.34 9.79
N LYS A 504 24.71 -13.39 10.88
CA LYS A 504 25.51 -14.56 11.27
C LYS A 504 24.86 -15.33 12.40
N VAL A 505 25.01 -16.65 12.42
CA VAL A 505 24.60 -17.47 13.57
C VAL A 505 25.78 -17.55 14.53
N ILE A 506 25.58 -17.14 15.76
CA ILE A 506 26.57 -17.19 16.84
C ILE A 506 26.02 -18.05 17.98
N SER A 507 26.89 -18.78 18.67
CA SER A 507 26.52 -19.45 19.93
C SER A 507 26.89 -18.55 21.10
N HIS A 508 25.90 -18.16 21.89
CA HIS A 508 26.09 -17.35 23.09
C HIS A 508 25.43 -18.06 24.28
N GLU A 509 26.23 -18.41 25.29
CA GLU A 509 25.75 -19.11 26.50
C GLU A 509 24.97 -20.42 26.20
N GLY A 510 25.41 -21.17 25.18
CA GLY A 510 24.76 -22.42 24.77
C GLY A 510 23.44 -22.23 24.02
N ARG A 511 23.07 -20.99 23.66
CA ARG A 511 21.93 -20.68 22.80
C ARG A 511 22.40 -20.15 21.46
N SER A 512 21.75 -20.61 20.39
CA SER A 512 22.01 -20.06 19.07
C SER A 512 21.29 -18.71 18.91
N MET A 513 22.08 -17.69 18.57
CA MET A 513 21.61 -16.34 18.28
C MET A 513 21.97 -15.97 16.84
N ILE A 514 21.30 -14.95 16.32
CA ILE A 514 21.57 -14.36 15.02
C ILE A 514 22.08 -12.95 15.26
N GLN A 515 23.34 -12.69 14.94
CA GLN A 515 23.90 -11.36 14.91
C GLN A 515 23.61 -10.73 13.54
N VAL A 516 22.73 -9.74 13.53
CA VAL A 516 22.42 -8.92 12.37
C VAL A 516 23.29 -7.68 12.41
N LYS A 517 24.19 -7.54 11.44
CA LYS A 517 25.04 -6.37 11.23
C LYS A 517 24.60 -5.64 9.96
N VAL A 518 24.26 -4.37 10.09
CA VAL A 518 23.85 -3.49 8.98
C VAL A 518 24.58 -2.16 9.14
N ASP A 519 25.45 -1.84 8.19
CA ASP A 519 26.34 -0.69 8.27
C ASP A 519 27.14 -0.68 9.58
N SER A 520 26.93 0.32 10.44
CA SER A 520 27.50 0.44 11.78
C SER A 520 26.61 -0.14 12.89
N GLU A 521 25.38 -0.53 12.58
CA GLU A 521 24.43 -1.08 13.55
C GLU A 521 24.62 -2.59 13.69
N THR A 522 24.57 -3.09 14.92
CA THR A 522 24.61 -4.53 15.22
C THR A 522 23.52 -4.85 16.23
N THR A 523 22.76 -5.91 15.97
CA THR A 523 21.75 -6.41 16.89
C THR A 523 21.77 -7.93 16.93
N ASP A 524 21.65 -8.48 18.13
CA ASP A 524 21.55 -9.92 18.31
C ASP A 524 20.09 -10.30 18.55
N VAL A 525 19.64 -11.39 17.92
CA VAL A 525 18.29 -11.93 18.09
C VAL A 525 18.35 -13.41 18.37
N ILE A 526 17.36 -13.95 19.07
CA ILE A 526 17.32 -15.37 19.38
C ILE A 526 16.94 -16.14 18.12
N TRP A 527 17.73 -17.15 17.78
CA TRP A 527 17.35 -18.08 16.72
C TRP A 527 16.35 -19.10 17.29
N GLU A 528 15.09 -18.95 16.92
CA GLU A 528 14.02 -19.87 17.31
C GLU A 528 13.45 -20.57 16.06
N LEU A 529 13.45 -21.90 16.06
CA LEU A 529 12.69 -22.72 15.11
C LEU A 529 11.62 -23.47 15.91
N THR A 530 10.42 -22.91 15.97
CA THR A 530 9.31 -23.54 16.70
C THR A 530 8.89 -24.84 16.01
N SER A 531 8.33 -25.80 16.75
CA SER A 531 7.82 -27.05 16.16
C SER A 531 6.73 -26.80 15.10
N ALA A 532 5.92 -25.74 15.29
CA ALA A 532 4.92 -25.31 14.32
C ALA A 532 5.57 -24.78 13.04
N GLU A 533 6.63 -23.99 13.17
CA GLU A 533 7.41 -23.51 12.04
C GLU A 533 8.10 -24.66 11.30
N ARG A 534 8.78 -25.56 12.01
CA ARG A 534 9.42 -26.75 11.42
C ARG A 534 8.41 -27.57 10.61
N ARG A 535 7.26 -27.90 11.21
CA ARG A 535 6.23 -28.73 10.56
C ARG A 535 5.56 -28.05 9.38
N VAL A 536 5.19 -26.77 9.51
CA VAL A 536 4.35 -26.09 8.50
C VAL A 536 5.20 -25.41 7.43
N LEU A 537 6.31 -24.77 7.80
CA LEU A 537 7.15 -24.01 6.87
C LEU A 537 8.20 -24.88 6.19
N ILE A 538 8.87 -25.78 6.93
CA ILE A 538 9.97 -26.58 6.38
C ILE A 538 9.49 -27.95 5.92
N GLY A 539 8.59 -28.60 6.68
CA GLY A 539 8.12 -29.96 6.44
C GLY A 539 9.05 -31.01 7.08
N ASP A 540 8.92 -32.27 6.66
CA ASP A 540 9.72 -33.41 7.16
C ASP A 540 11.14 -33.45 6.56
N VAL A 541 11.69 -32.29 6.20
CA VAL A 541 13.04 -32.18 5.63
C VAL A 541 14.06 -32.59 6.69
N ALA A 542 14.72 -33.72 6.48
CA ALA A 542 15.80 -34.20 7.32
C ALA A 542 17.04 -33.31 7.13
N ALA A 543 17.12 -32.22 7.90
CA ALA A 543 18.34 -31.41 7.96
C ALA A 543 19.35 -32.10 8.90
N ALA A 544 20.53 -32.43 8.38
CA ALA A 544 21.66 -32.85 9.20
C ALA A 544 22.04 -31.69 10.16
N GLY A 545 22.19 -31.98 11.46
CA GLY A 545 22.49 -30.96 12.48
C GLY A 545 21.26 -30.40 13.23
N GLY A 546 20.09 -31.03 13.13
CA GLY A 546 19.01 -30.76 14.07
C GLY A 546 19.49 -30.99 15.50
N VAL A 547 19.41 -29.96 16.35
CA VAL A 547 19.49 -30.08 17.80
C VAL A 547 18.62 -31.29 18.16
N GLY A 548 19.20 -32.29 18.83
CA GLY A 548 18.51 -33.54 19.15
C GLY A 548 17.12 -33.28 19.74
N ASP A 549 16.21 -34.24 19.56
CA ASP A 549 14.80 -34.20 20.02
C ASP A 549 14.61 -33.98 21.55
N ASP A 550 15.65 -33.57 22.28
CA ASP A 550 15.65 -33.14 23.68
C ASP A 550 15.09 -31.72 23.90
N GLN A 551 14.43 -31.11 22.90
CA GLN A 551 13.44 -30.10 23.27
C GLN A 551 12.30 -30.83 23.98
N PRO A 552 11.90 -30.41 25.19
CA PRO A 552 10.77 -31.03 25.87
C PRO A 552 9.60 -30.98 24.91
N THR A 553 9.20 -32.15 24.41
CA THR A 553 7.84 -32.34 23.97
C THR A 553 6.95 -31.79 25.09
N LEU A 554 5.80 -31.22 24.76
CA LEU A 554 4.80 -30.88 25.76
C LEU A 554 3.91 -32.12 25.99
N PRO A 555 4.26 -33.13 26.80
CA PRO A 555 3.26 -34.01 27.37
C PRO A 555 2.80 -33.39 28.68
N GLY A 556 1.59 -32.82 28.71
CA GLY A 556 0.86 -32.66 29.98
C GLY A 556 0.22 -31.31 30.30
N MET A 557 0.28 -30.29 29.43
CA MET A 557 -0.57 -29.10 29.62
C MET A 557 -1.57 -28.96 28.48
N VAL A 558 -2.85 -28.99 28.86
CA VAL A 558 -4.07 -28.90 28.03
C VAL A 558 -4.57 -30.25 27.49
N SER A 559 -5.10 -31.08 28.40
CA SER A 559 -6.30 -31.85 28.05
C SER A 559 -7.42 -30.84 27.76
N LEU A 560 -7.75 -30.64 26.48
CA LEU A 560 -8.93 -29.88 26.09
C LEU A 560 -10.15 -30.55 26.76
N PRO A 561 -10.96 -29.84 27.57
CA PRO A 561 -12.18 -30.41 28.10
C PRO A 561 -13.11 -30.77 26.93
N SER A 562 -13.57 -32.02 26.91
CA SER A 562 -14.62 -32.47 25.99
C SER A 562 -15.80 -31.49 26.04
N PRO A 563 -16.41 -31.13 24.89
CA PRO A 563 -17.43 -30.10 24.85
C PRO A 563 -18.67 -30.53 25.64
N THR A 564 -18.84 -29.97 26.83
CA THR A 564 -20.06 -30.10 27.62
C THR A 564 -21.19 -29.37 26.87
N LYS A 565 -22.27 -30.09 26.56
CA LYS A 565 -23.49 -29.53 25.95
C LYS A 565 -23.91 -28.24 26.69
N PRO A 566 -24.20 -27.14 25.99
CA PRO A 566 -24.48 -25.87 26.65
C PRO A 566 -25.81 -25.95 27.41
N ARG A 567 -25.72 -25.92 28.74
CA ARG A 567 -26.86 -25.68 29.64
C ARG A 567 -27.21 -24.20 29.57
N ARG A 568 -28.42 -23.90 29.11
CA ARG A 568 -28.94 -22.55 28.94
C ARG A 568 -29.17 -21.92 30.33
N VAL A 569 -28.25 -21.08 30.79
CA VAL A 569 -28.43 -20.29 32.03
C VAL A 569 -29.05 -18.95 31.67
N LYS A 570 -30.15 -18.61 32.34
CA LYS A 570 -30.88 -17.34 32.22
C LYS A 570 -30.00 -16.26 32.85
N ARG A 571 -29.59 -15.28 32.04
CA ARG A 571 -28.66 -14.21 32.44
C ARG A 571 -29.41 -13.18 33.29
N GLU A 572 -29.12 -13.14 34.58
CA GLU A 572 -29.45 -12.01 35.45
C GLU A 572 -28.45 -10.87 35.19
N THR A 573 -28.98 -9.67 35.06
CA THR A 573 -28.23 -8.48 34.64
C THR A 573 -27.54 -7.86 35.86
N ALA A 574 -26.21 -7.91 35.91
CA ALA A 574 -25.45 -7.17 36.91
C ALA A 574 -25.51 -5.65 36.63
N PRO A 575 -25.60 -4.80 37.67
CA PRO A 575 -25.67 -3.36 37.49
C PRO A 575 -24.33 -2.77 37.05
N ALA A 576 -24.38 -1.83 36.10
CA ALA A 576 -23.21 -1.14 35.57
C ALA A 576 -22.59 -0.17 36.59
N PRO A 577 -21.25 -0.02 36.63
CA PRO A 577 -20.59 0.95 37.49
C PRO A 577 -20.85 2.39 37.01
N ARG A 578 -21.24 3.26 37.94
CA ARG A 578 -21.46 4.70 37.70
C ARG A 578 -20.12 5.44 37.77
N VAL A 579 -19.65 5.96 36.65
CA VAL A 579 -18.55 6.93 36.59
C VAL A 579 -19.16 8.33 36.68
N ARG A 580 -18.66 9.17 37.60
CA ARG A 580 -19.05 10.59 37.75
C ARG A 580 -18.49 11.40 36.58
N THR A 581 -19.37 11.94 35.74
CA THR A 581 -19.01 12.93 34.72
C THR A 581 -19.11 14.35 35.30
N VAL A 582 -18.10 15.17 35.05
CA VAL A 582 -18.03 16.60 35.43
C VAL A 582 -19.06 17.39 34.62
N GLY A 583 -19.77 18.32 35.30
CA GLY A 583 -20.96 19.01 34.79
C GLY A 583 -20.68 20.00 33.65
N GLN A 584 -21.48 19.89 32.58
CA GLN A 584 -21.67 20.95 31.59
C GLN A 584 -22.99 21.69 31.89
N ALA A 585 -22.93 23.02 31.75
CA ALA A 585 -24.02 23.95 32.04
C ALA A 585 -25.28 23.67 31.21
N ALA A 586 -26.44 23.76 31.88
CA ALA A 586 -27.76 23.53 31.32
C ALA A 586 -28.23 24.71 30.46
N ALA A 587 -28.79 24.41 29.28
CA ALA A 587 -29.70 25.29 28.55
C ALA A 587 -31.17 24.90 28.90
N PRO A 588 -32.12 25.84 29.01
CA PRO A 588 -33.46 25.55 29.49
C PRO A 588 -34.44 25.21 28.35
N GLY A 589 -35.27 24.20 28.60
CA GLY A 589 -36.60 24.07 28.00
C GLY A 589 -36.71 23.11 26.81
N GLU A 590 -37.01 21.84 27.08
CA GLU A 590 -37.62 20.95 26.07
C GLU A 590 -38.71 20.08 26.71
N ALA A 591 -39.87 20.10 26.07
CA ALA A 591 -41.15 19.53 26.49
C ALA A 591 -41.17 17.98 26.48
N PRO A 592 -42.07 17.32 27.23
CA PRO A 592 -42.08 15.87 27.36
C PRO A 592 -42.54 15.16 26.06
N PRO A 593 -41.97 13.97 25.77
CA PRO A 593 -42.29 13.22 24.55
C PRO A 593 -43.66 12.51 24.64
N PRO A 594 -44.34 12.27 23.51
CA PRO A 594 -45.63 11.61 23.47
C PRO A 594 -45.54 10.10 23.74
N GLN A 595 -46.58 9.59 24.39
CA GLN A 595 -46.78 8.20 24.79
C GLN A 595 -46.86 7.25 23.58
N ALA A 596 -46.22 6.09 23.71
CA ALA A 596 -46.17 5.06 22.69
C ALA A 596 -47.45 4.20 22.66
N MET A 597 -48.03 4.03 21.46
CA MET A 597 -49.13 3.10 21.21
C MET A 597 -48.65 1.62 21.17
N PRO A 598 -49.52 0.66 21.53
CA PRO A 598 -49.18 -0.77 21.56
C PRO A 598 -49.07 -1.39 20.16
N LYS A 599 -48.03 -2.20 19.96
CA LYS A 599 -47.77 -2.94 18.71
C LYS A 599 -48.70 -4.17 18.61
N LYS A 600 -49.43 -4.27 17.49
CA LYS A 600 -50.17 -5.48 17.08
C LYS A 600 -49.21 -6.66 16.78
N PRO A 601 -49.62 -7.90 17.07
CA PRO A 601 -48.82 -9.10 16.80
C PRO A 601 -48.71 -9.37 15.29
N ARG A 602 -47.50 -9.71 14.86
CA ARG A 602 -47.15 -9.99 13.46
C ARG A 602 -47.38 -11.47 13.16
N VAL A 603 -48.32 -11.76 12.26
CA VAL A 603 -48.61 -13.10 11.74
C VAL A 603 -47.43 -13.60 10.91
N ALA A 604 -46.97 -14.83 11.17
CA ALA A 604 -45.90 -15.49 10.44
C ALA A 604 -46.42 -16.05 9.10
N PRO A 605 -45.69 -15.88 7.98
CA PRO A 605 -46.09 -16.49 6.71
C PRO A 605 -45.78 -18.00 6.69
N LYS A 606 -46.75 -18.75 6.18
CA LYS A 606 -46.73 -20.19 5.88
C LYS A 606 -45.58 -20.52 4.91
N ARG A 607 -44.86 -21.60 5.19
CA ARG A 607 -43.71 -22.07 4.43
C ARG A 607 -44.16 -23.26 3.56
N ASP A 608 -44.33 -23.03 2.27
CA ASP A 608 -44.61 -24.10 1.30
C ASP A 608 -43.36 -24.95 1.07
N ARG A 609 -43.54 -26.28 1.19
CA ARG A 609 -42.54 -27.30 0.88
C ARG A 609 -42.65 -27.66 -0.60
N GLY A 610 -41.73 -27.12 -1.41
CA GLY A 610 -41.49 -27.61 -2.78
C GLY A 610 -40.43 -28.71 -2.78
N GLY A 611 -40.73 -29.84 -3.43
CA GLY A 611 -39.88 -31.02 -3.56
C GLY A 611 -38.68 -30.85 -4.52
N PRO A 612 -37.82 -31.89 -4.64
CA PRO A 612 -36.55 -31.78 -5.33
C PRO A 612 -36.71 -31.94 -6.85
N LEU A 613 -36.21 -30.96 -7.60
CA LEU A 613 -36.02 -31.04 -9.06
C LEU A 613 -34.66 -31.70 -9.37
N SER A 614 -34.70 -32.70 -10.24
CA SER A 614 -33.53 -33.40 -10.79
C SER A 614 -32.72 -32.49 -11.72
N PRO A 615 -31.38 -32.62 -11.77
CA PRO A 615 -30.55 -31.81 -12.66
C PRO A 615 -30.60 -32.31 -14.12
N PRO A 616 -30.54 -31.40 -15.11
CA PRO A 616 -30.48 -31.78 -16.52
C PRO A 616 -29.08 -32.27 -16.91
N LYS A 617 -29.03 -33.39 -17.65
CA LYS A 617 -27.83 -33.94 -18.28
C LYS A 617 -27.30 -32.98 -19.34
N THR A 618 -26.04 -32.56 -19.21
CA THR A 618 -25.27 -31.83 -20.23
C THR A 618 -24.48 -32.84 -21.08
N PRO A 619 -24.46 -32.72 -22.41
CA PRO A 619 -23.64 -33.59 -23.25
C PRO A 619 -22.17 -33.17 -23.19
N VAL A 620 -21.31 -34.17 -22.99
CA VAL A 620 -19.85 -34.06 -23.05
C VAL A 620 -19.43 -33.91 -24.51
N VAL A 621 -18.82 -32.77 -24.85
CA VAL A 621 -18.17 -32.54 -26.15
C VAL A 621 -16.68 -32.79 -25.98
N THR A 622 -16.18 -33.82 -26.64
CA THR A 622 -14.77 -34.20 -26.67
C THR A 622 -13.99 -33.23 -27.57
N PRO A 623 -12.91 -32.58 -27.10
CA PRO A 623 -12.10 -31.71 -27.94
C PRO A 623 -11.20 -32.53 -28.88
N LYS A 624 -11.19 -32.12 -30.15
CA LYS A 624 -10.35 -32.65 -31.23
C LYS A 624 -8.88 -32.20 -31.04
N PRO A 625 -7.86 -33.05 -31.27
CA PRO A 625 -6.46 -32.67 -31.11
C PRO A 625 -6.04 -31.58 -32.11
N ALA A 626 -5.29 -30.58 -31.63
CA ALA A 626 -4.74 -29.50 -32.44
C ALA A 626 -3.56 -30.00 -33.29
N GLU A 627 -3.62 -29.75 -34.59
CA GLU A 627 -2.52 -29.96 -35.54
C GLU A 627 -1.36 -28.99 -35.28
N THR A 628 -0.16 -29.53 -35.25
CA THR A 628 1.12 -28.83 -35.11
C THR A 628 1.42 -28.01 -36.37
N PRO A 629 1.71 -26.69 -36.26
CA PRO A 629 2.08 -25.90 -37.42
C PRO A 629 3.53 -26.18 -37.85
N LYS A 630 3.70 -26.44 -39.17
CA LYS A 630 5.00 -26.63 -39.84
C LYS A 630 5.91 -25.40 -39.71
N PRO A 631 7.24 -25.59 -39.57
CA PRO A 631 8.19 -24.50 -39.46
C PRO A 631 8.35 -23.76 -40.79
N ARG A 632 8.29 -22.43 -40.73
CA ARG A 632 8.45 -21.50 -41.86
C ARG A 632 9.94 -21.15 -42.01
N ALA A 633 10.47 -21.31 -43.22
CA ALA A 633 11.86 -21.05 -43.57
C ALA A 633 12.31 -19.59 -43.30
N PRO A 634 13.59 -19.35 -42.96
CA PRO A 634 14.10 -18.03 -42.61
C PRO A 634 14.22 -17.12 -43.83
N ARG A 635 13.65 -15.92 -43.73
CA ARG A 635 13.81 -14.83 -44.71
C ARG A 635 15.10 -14.05 -44.45
N HIS A 636 15.78 -13.78 -45.56
CA HIS A 636 17.01 -13.03 -45.77
C HIS A 636 17.36 -11.90 -44.79
N ALA A 637 18.63 -11.93 -44.38
CA ALA A 637 19.34 -10.90 -43.63
C ALA A 637 19.37 -9.57 -44.39
N LYS A 638 19.01 -8.50 -43.68
CA LYS A 638 19.05 -7.11 -44.14
C LYS A 638 20.43 -6.54 -43.78
N LYS A 639 21.18 -6.11 -44.80
CA LYS A 639 22.49 -5.43 -44.70
C LYS A 639 22.47 -4.30 -43.66
N GLU A 640 23.31 -4.41 -42.64
CA GLU A 640 23.63 -3.34 -41.71
C GLU A 640 24.46 -2.25 -42.38
N ARG A 641 24.10 -0.99 -42.12
CA ARG A 641 24.89 0.19 -42.49
C ARG A 641 26.00 0.41 -41.45
N PRO A 642 27.20 0.86 -41.87
CA PRO A 642 28.31 1.09 -40.95
C PRO A 642 28.05 2.32 -40.06
N ALA A 643 28.48 2.19 -38.79
CA ALA A 643 28.43 3.24 -37.78
C ALA A 643 29.40 4.39 -38.10
N PRO A 644 29.08 5.64 -37.71
CA PRO A 644 29.97 6.78 -37.87
C PRO A 644 31.18 6.73 -36.92
N PRO A 645 32.32 7.33 -37.30
CA PRO A 645 33.56 7.27 -36.55
C PRO A 645 33.49 8.03 -35.23
N ARG A 646 34.07 7.43 -34.18
CA ARG A 646 34.22 8.02 -32.84
C ARG A 646 35.32 9.08 -32.84
N VAL A 647 34.98 10.27 -32.36
CA VAL A 647 35.92 11.36 -32.05
C VAL A 647 36.65 11.03 -30.73
N PRO A 648 37.99 11.16 -30.64
CA PRO A 648 38.73 10.92 -29.42
C PRO A 648 38.54 12.06 -28.41
N VAL A 649 38.16 11.70 -27.19
CA VAL A 649 38.07 12.61 -26.03
C VAL A 649 39.48 12.86 -25.49
N GLN A 650 39.94 14.12 -25.52
CA GLN A 650 41.17 14.55 -24.87
C GLN A 650 41.05 14.45 -23.35
N LYS A 651 42.03 13.78 -22.72
CA LYS A 651 42.22 13.74 -21.27
C LYS A 651 42.90 15.04 -20.82
N THR A 652 42.18 15.89 -20.12
CA THR A 652 42.78 17.01 -19.37
C THR A 652 43.33 16.48 -18.06
N VAL A 653 44.67 16.45 -17.94
CA VAL A 653 45.40 16.18 -16.71
C VAL A 653 45.41 17.45 -15.87
N VAL A 654 44.82 17.42 -14.67
CA VAL A 654 44.92 18.51 -13.68
C VAL A 654 46.03 18.15 -12.70
N GLN A 655 47.14 18.90 -12.73
CA GLN A 655 48.19 18.85 -11.71
C GLN A 655 47.76 19.61 -10.45
N PRO A 656 48.07 19.13 -9.24
CA PRO A 656 47.89 19.89 -8.01
C PRO A 656 49.04 20.89 -7.81
N LYS A 657 48.70 22.17 -7.59
CA LYS A 657 49.65 23.21 -7.18
C LYS A 657 49.92 23.10 -5.68
N ASP A 658 51.19 22.86 -5.36
CA ASP A 658 51.82 23.24 -4.11
C ASP A 658 51.63 24.74 -3.84
N ASN A 659 51.26 25.08 -2.60
CA ASN A 659 51.53 26.39 -2.04
C ASN A 659 51.75 26.26 -0.54
N GLY A 660 53.01 26.41 -0.14
CA GLY A 660 53.43 26.50 1.25
C GLY A 660 53.48 27.92 1.79
N LYS A 661 53.64 27.96 3.12
CA LYS A 661 54.21 29.01 3.98
C LYS A 661 53.34 30.22 4.33
N GLY A 662 53.15 30.37 5.65
CA GLY A 662 53.46 31.61 6.35
C GLY A 662 52.49 31.97 7.48
N GLY A 663 52.95 31.97 8.73
CA GLY A 663 52.24 32.65 9.82
C GLY A 663 52.57 32.18 11.24
N ARG A 664 53.69 32.68 11.80
CA ARG A 664 53.97 32.66 13.24
C ARG A 664 53.24 33.81 13.95
N ASN A 665 52.62 33.55 15.10
CA ASN A 665 52.58 34.39 16.32
C ASN A 665 51.83 33.59 17.41
N ARG A 666 52.44 33.09 18.50
CA ARG A 666 52.92 33.74 19.74
C ARG A 666 51.87 34.54 20.53
N GLY A 667 51.68 34.12 21.79
CA GLY A 667 50.92 34.73 22.89
C GLY A 667 49.78 33.80 23.34
N GLY A 668 49.65 33.29 24.56
CA GLY A 668 50.23 33.62 25.87
C GLY A 668 49.10 33.61 26.91
N GLY A 669 49.32 32.98 28.08
CA GLY A 669 48.45 33.02 29.28
C GLY A 669 47.36 31.93 29.33
N SER A 670 47.47 30.90 30.17
CA SER A 670 47.15 30.85 31.61
C SER A 670 45.72 31.31 31.94
N ASP A 671 44.86 30.41 32.44
CA ASP A 671 44.54 30.39 33.87
C ASP A 671 43.77 29.12 34.26
N LYS A 672 43.93 28.75 35.53
CA LYS A 672 43.26 27.66 36.25
C LYS A 672 41.78 27.99 36.47
N GLY A 673 40.96 26.94 36.57
CA GLY A 673 39.59 27.01 37.04
C GLY A 673 39.14 25.65 37.58
N ASP A 674 39.39 25.47 38.88
CA ASP A 674 39.07 24.33 39.71
C ASP A 674 37.60 24.41 40.19
N ARG A 675 36.99 23.25 40.52
CA ARG A 675 35.80 23.05 41.40
C ARG A 675 34.42 23.48 40.85
N THR A 676 33.29 22.81 41.12
CA THR A 676 32.86 21.85 42.17
C THR A 676 31.48 21.31 41.77
N GLY A 677 31.12 20.10 42.22
CA GLY A 677 29.74 19.57 42.19
C GLY A 677 29.69 18.08 41.97
#